data_AF-A0A7G5XFM0-F1
#
_entry.id   AF-A0A7G5XFM0-F1
#
_cell.length_a   1.000
_cell.length_b   1.000
_cell.length_c   1.000
_cell.angle_alpha   90.00
_cell.angle_beta   90.00
_cell.angle_gamma   90.00
#
_symmetry.space_group_name_H-M   'P 1'
#
loop_
_entity.id
_entity.type
_entity.pdbx_description
1 polymer ?
#
loop_
_entity_poly.entity_id
_entity_poly.type
_entity_poly.pdbx_seq_one_letter_code
_entity_poly.pdbx_strand_id
1 'polypeptide(L)'
;MLQQFKEILAKSKSDVLIPFLQHLSNEDKRNIAAGLKAISKEYLDYYEDKTITGSYNYKQKANEKQRDILLITAFVCYNKKEFTKTGYPSAILDEKYLTQILGWYCPDWFSEFVNDLAKLDFVAYTLNYRLVMNLSTKGLLQPSKELVAKILPQFIFNRDSNRAIYQPENVLIYPETLATHIWYLFEVESGIHYSDRWLHYGSDVTKTETGWVPLLKTYCNEGRIERKRLLQETIYATNRNFNKQLSGWFCELLFALEPLPEEVLELQAPFMTVLSSPHSKAVNTSLQFFKKIVVHKDFDNRSFIDNTPVLLASDTRNVLINTIALLEKIIKKEKELQEQVCESLLHVFIRNDEDIQRRAAKIIKTCSAQLATSYYSQLASYKGSMLQSAVSVLHEIPAFHEQSVNDTIETAIENQYNYTEEVKASVTVVETIDDLVFFASQAFDNHEPWHIDMLPASLLQMNRLLNGSNINKLEPALQRALKTVGNSYSPLQGNLDQILATFFIDVCIYYTRKYPGETKILQQLFEKFDQKDGNEIKRWTAIDPKTSYLESWENYFKDPFYKPHKLLLLLALQKIKSNDSLPLLSTITHAPCHIEPLTLVNKLVLYQQAGKYPDSIDFQVAISRCNLANTTAAIEAAEAKLQGELKHIALFLFGKEKEPQPPFNSQVVWMCSSLALANKLTYPAFSSFAYYKYPFAIFTGQFPWQSVQEEYKNQRYDYQKQKSVEYIDSRKLLKIHIEKKTQKAATGLSKFVSSIFGQTKQAAEEEPLLFDFFKIRSQWLSIENDIQRILYLIPNNTEPFLAELINHCLSHPTFFSETDKRIVANSIRCVYELWGRFNETGYLFLGTCMLASDKTVLNIAGETWIKAVAKNEINNQLLGSIIGKHERIEFAPLKRFTDLVDQQLTGISNQHNRSLIQLIEYILTELPDEGIKNLKRLLQIYHELLLKEAATVTHPIVIEKMSCWHKIASLKKLTESIQNISAI
;
A
#
# COMPACT_ATOMS: atom_id res chain seq x y z
N MET A 1 3.67 55.18 -0.57
CA MET A 1 3.13 54.20 0.41
C MET A 1 4.00 52.96 0.62
N LEU A 2 4.42 52.20 -0.40
CA LEU A 2 5.26 51.00 -0.20
C LEU A 2 6.57 51.25 0.57
N GLN A 3 7.27 52.36 0.29
CA GLN A 3 8.50 52.71 1.02
C GLN A 3 8.24 53.01 2.51
N GLN A 4 7.15 53.71 2.80
CA GLN A 4 6.73 53.99 4.18
C GLN A 4 6.35 52.70 4.93
N PHE A 5 5.69 51.75 4.26
CA PHE A 5 5.44 50.42 4.83
C PHE A 5 6.75 49.68 5.17
N LYS A 6 7.75 49.69 4.27
CA LYS A 6 9.07 49.09 4.53
C LYS A 6 9.74 49.70 5.76
N GLU A 7 9.61 51.01 5.98
CA GLU A 7 10.13 51.67 7.17
C GLU A 7 9.42 51.26 8.46
N ILE A 8 8.09 51.12 8.41
CA ILE A 8 7.29 50.63 9.54
C ILE A 8 7.73 49.20 9.92
N LEU A 9 7.90 48.32 8.94
CA LEU A 9 8.34 46.94 9.13
C LEU A 9 9.78 46.87 9.67
N ALA A 10 10.73 47.56 9.04
CA ALA A 10 12.14 47.52 9.43
C ALA A 10 12.35 48.03 10.88
N LYS A 11 11.55 49.01 11.32
CA LYS A 11 11.62 49.58 12.68
C LYS A 11 10.69 48.88 13.68
N SER A 12 10.00 47.79 13.30
CA SER A 12 9.06 47.06 14.16
C SER A 12 7.97 47.94 14.79
N LYS A 13 7.52 48.99 14.10
CA LYS A 13 6.56 49.97 14.65
C LYS A 13 5.12 49.47 14.52
N SER A 14 4.74 48.49 15.34
CA SER A 14 3.36 47.96 15.39
C SER A 14 2.32 49.06 15.62
N ASP A 15 2.64 50.05 16.46
CA ASP A 15 1.67 51.03 16.98
C ASP A 15 1.18 52.03 15.94
N VAL A 16 1.93 52.20 14.84
CA VAL A 16 1.55 53.09 13.72
C VAL A 16 0.98 52.33 12.53
N LEU A 17 0.93 51.00 12.58
CA LEU A 17 0.50 50.16 11.45
C LEU A 17 -0.98 50.37 11.12
N ILE A 18 -1.86 50.26 12.11
CA ILE A 18 -3.32 50.35 11.88
C ILE A 18 -3.71 51.72 11.31
N PRO A 19 -3.27 52.87 11.88
CA PRO A 19 -3.52 54.17 11.26
C PRO A 19 -2.99 54.26 9.82
N PHE A 20 -1.80 53.71 9.55
CA PHE A 20 -1.26 53.68 8.19
C PHE A 20 -2.14 52.90 7.22
N LEU A 21 -2.60 51.71 7.61
CA LEU A 21 -3.44 50.84 6.76
C LEU A 21 -4.83 51.44 6.49
N GLN A 22 -5.40 52.16 7.45
CA GLN A 22 -6.70 52.85 7.30
C GLN A 22 -6.68 53.97 6.25
N HIS A 23 -5.53 54.61 6.02
CA HIS A 23 -5.38 55.70 5.05
C HIS A 23 -5.03 55.22 3.63
N LEU A 24 -4.87 53.91 3.39
CA LEU A 24 -4.50 53.39 2.08
C LEU A 24 -5.66 53.46 1.08
N SER A 25 -5.40 54.04 -0.10
CA SER A 25 -6.29 53.88 -1.25
C SER A 25 -6.25 52.46 -1.83
N ASN A 26 -7.22 52.11 -2.69
CA ASN A 26 -7.19 50.82 -3.39
C ASN A 26 -5.95 50.65 -4.29
N GLU A 27 -5.43 51.74 -4.85
CA GLU A 27 -4.19 51.73 -5.63
C GLU A 27 -2.98 51.47 -4.74
N ASP A 28 -2.94 52.11 -3.55
CA ASP A 28 -1.87 51.88 -2.57
C ASP A 28 -1.84 50.43 -2.06
N LYS A 29 -3.02 49.84 -1.80
CA LYS A 29 -3.13 48.42 -1.39
C LYS A 29 -2.56 47.49 -2.46
N ARG A 30 -2.86 47.73 -3.74
CA ARG A 30 -2.31 46.94 -4.87
C ARG A 30 -0.80 47.11 -5.00
N ASN A 31 -0.29 48.33 -4.84
CA ASN A 31 1.15 48.61 -4.86
C ASN A 31 1.88 47.89 -3.72
N ILE A 32 1.34 47.95 -2.50
CA ILE A 32 1.89 47.23 -1.34
C ILE A 32 1.85 45.72 -1.57
N ALA A 33 0.72 45.17 -2.03
CA ALA A 33 0.57 43.74 -2.31
C ALA A 33 1.62 43.22 -3.32
N ALA A 34 1.88 43.97 -4.40
CA ALA A 34 2.88 43.59 -5.40
C ALA A 34 4.30 43.44 -4.82
N GLY A 35 4.67 44.28 -3.85
CA GLY A 35 5.96 44.22 -3.16
C GLY A 35 6.00 43.26 -1.96
N LEU A 36 4.85 42.99 -1.34
CA LEU A 36 4.76 42.29 -0.06
C LEU A 36 5.27 40.84 -0.16
N LYS A 37 5.08 40.15 -1.30
CA LYS A 37 5.57 38.77 -1.47
C LYS A 37 7.09 38.65 -1.33
N ALA A 38 7.83 39.58 -1.94
CA ALA A 38 9.29 39.60 -1.85
C ALA A 38 9.75 39.94 -0.41
N ILE A 39 9.09 40.91 0.22
CA ILE A 39 9.38 41.34 1.59
C ILE A 39 9.10 40.19 2.58
N SER A 40 7.95 39.52 2.47
CA SER A 40 7.62 38.37 3.32
C SER A 40 8.62 37.23 3.13
N LYS A 41 9.05 36.95 1.89
CA LYS A 41 10.08 35.93 1.63
C LYS A 41 11.39 36.26 2.33
N GLU A 42 11.82 37.51 2.32
CA GLU A 42 13.06 37.94 2.96
C GLU A 42 13.00 37.85 4.49
N TYR A 43 11.90 38.34 5.09
CA TYR A 43 11.76 38.44 6.54
C TYR A 43 11.34 37.13 7.21
N LEU A 44 10.54 36.29 6.54
CA LEU A 44 10.05 35.04 7.11
C LEU A 44 10.99 33.85 6.84
N ASP A 45 12.12 34.09 6.16
CA ASP A 45 13.17 33.10 5.93
C ASP A 45 13.90 32.71 7.21
N TYR A 46 14.45 31.50 7.24
CA TYR A 46 15.20 30.97 8.37
C TYR A 46 16.71 31.11 8.10
N TYR A 47 17.47 31.32 9.16
CA TYR A 47 18.93 31.27 9.13
C TYR A 47 19.45 30.29 10.19
N GLU A 48 20.61 29.71 9.92
CA GLU A 48 21.28 28.82 10.85
C GLU A 48 21.98 29.64 11.95
N ASP A 49 21.56 29.42 13.18
CA ASP A 49 22.23 29.89 14.40
C ASP A 49 22.98 28.70 15.02
N LYS A 50 24.31 28.69 14.86
CA LYS A 50 25.16 27.65 15.45
C LYS A 50 25.30 27.91 16.93
N THR A 51 24.82 26.99 17.77
CA THR A 51 25.12 27.07 19.20
C THR A 51 26.59 26.75 19.44
N ILE A 52 27.11 27.26 20.56
CA ILE A 52 28.48 27.00 21.05
C ILE A 52 28.76 25.49 21.19
N THR A 53 27.71 24.67 21.36
CA THR A 53 27.77 23.21 21.50
C THR A 53 27.75 22.43 20.17
N GLY A 54 27.71 23.10 19.02
CA GLY A 54 27.71 22.45 17.70
C GLY A 54 26.34 21.92 17.24
N SER A 55 25.24 22.26 17.94
CA SER A 55 23.88 22.00 17.46
C SER A 55 23.39 23.14 16.56
N TYR A 56 22.71 22.78 15.48
CA TYR A 56 22.09 23.73 14.54
C TYR A 56 20.72 24.14 15.08
N ASN A 57 20.53 25.43 15.38
CA ASN A 57 19.21 26.00 15.64
C ASN A 57 18.81 26.88 14.46
N TYR A 58 17.62 26.64 13.89
CA TYR A 58 17.09 27.51 12.85
C TYR A 58 16.30 28.64 13.49
N LYS A 59 16.69 29.89 13.24
CA LYS A 59 15.97 31.09 13.70
C LYS A 59 15.37 31.82 12.51
N GLN A 60 14.15 32.32 12.67
CA GLN A 60 13.50 33.14 11.65
C GLN A 60 14.07 34.57 11.69
N LYS A 61 14.29 35.18 10.53
CA LYS A 61 14.85 36.55 10.45
C LYS A 61 13.94 37.61 11.07
N ALA A 62 12.62 37.45 10.95
CA ALA A 62 11.63 38.36 11.55
C ALA A 62 11.44 38.13 13.05
N ASN A 63 11.43 39.21 13.82
CA ASN A 63 10.92 39.20 15.20
C ASN A 63 9.39 39.13 15.24
N GLU A 64 8.81 38.97 16.43
CA GLU A 64 7.36 38.83 16.62
C GLU A 64 6.56 40.01 16.06
N LYS A 65 6.94 41.25 16.38
CA LYS A 65 6.26 42.46 15.87
C LYS A 65 6.30 42.53 14.35
N GLN A 66 7.41 42.14 13.73
CA GLN A 66 7.54 42.11 12.27
C GLN A 66 6.64 41.06 11.63
N ARG A 67 6.48 39.89 12.27
CA ARG A 67 5.51 38.88 11.81
C ARG A 67 4.08 39.40 11.87
N ASP A 68 3.73 40.06 12.96
CA ASP A 68 2.40 40.65 13.15
C ASP A 68 2.12 41.73 12.10
N ILE A 69 3.09 42.62 11.84
CA ILE A 69 2.99 43.64 10.79
C ILE A 69 2.75 42.99 9.41
N LEU A 70 3.52 41.96 9.07
CA LEU A 70 3.39 41.26 7.79
C LEU A 70 2.03 40.56 7.65
N LEU A 71 1.57 39.88 8.70
CA LEU A 71 0.30 39.16 8.71
C LEU A 71 -0.90 40.11 8.54
N ILE A 72 -0.94 41.20 9.32
CA ILE A 72 -2.02 42.19 9.27
C ILE A 72 -2.02 42.92 7.92
N THR A 73 -0.84 43.30 7.42
CA THR A 73 -0.73 43.96 6.10
C THR A 73 -1.15 43.02 4.97
N ALA A 74 -0.76 41.74 5.03
CA ALA A 74 -1.18 40.74 4.07
C ALA A 74 -2.70 40.59 4.07
N PHE A 75 -3.35 40.53 5.24
CA PHE A 75 -4.80 40.44 5.34
C PHE A 75 -5.52 41.64 4.71
N VAL A 76 -4.98 42.85 4.87
CA VAL A 76 -5.59 44.09 4.34
C VAL A 76 -5.31 44.30 2.85
N CYS A 77 -4.14 43.89 2.35
CA CYS A 77 -3.71 44.23 0.99
C CYS A 77 -3.90 43.09 -0.03
N TYR A 78 -3.91 41.83 0.40
CA TYR A 78 -4.05 40.69 -0.51
C TYR A 78 -5.50 40.34 -0.84
N ASN A 79 -5.68 39.72 -2.01
CA ASN A 79 -6.88 38.93 -2.26
C ASN A 79 -6.78 37.57 -1.55
N LYS A 80 -7.91 36.84 -1.50
CA LYS A 80 -8.00 35.50 -0.88
C LYS A 80 -6.87 34.56 -1.32
N LYS A 81 -6.61 34.45 -2.63
CA LYS A 81 -5.64 33.49 -3.21
C LYS A 81 -4.20 33.82 -2.83
N GLU A 82 -3.88 35.09 -2.68
CA GLU A 82 -2.56 35.55 -2.24
C GLU A 82 -2.41 35.36 -0.73
N PHE A 83 -3.44 35.70 0.05
CA PHE A 83 -3.42 35.55 1.50
C PHE A 83 -3.30 34.09 1.95
N THR A 84 -4.03 33.17 1.33
CA THR A 84 -3.96 31.73 1.66
C THR A 84 -2.61 31.09 1.37
N LYS A 85 -1.77 31.72 0.54
CA LYS A 85 -0.40 31.27 0.23
C LYS A 85 0.67 31.83 1.18
N THR A 86 0.27 32.61 2.17
CA THR A 86 1.19 33.07 3.22
C THR A 86 1.54 31.92 4.16
N GLY A 87 2.61 32.07 4.96
CA GLY A 87 3.13 30.96 5.77
C GLY A 87 2.16 30.43 6.84
N TYR A 88 1.39 31.31 7.49
CA TYR A 88 0.46 30.95 8.58
C TYR A 88 -0.79 31.84 8.58
N PRO A 89 -1.68 31.73 7.56
CA PRO A 89 -2.82 32.63 7.40
C PRO A 89 -3.84 32.50 8.54
N SER A 90 -3.99 31.33 9.16
CA SER A 90 -4.92 31.09 10.27
C SER A 90 -4.57 31.87 11.55
N ALA A 91 -3.34 32.36 11.68
CA ALA A 91 -2.92 33.18 12.81
C ALA A 91 -3.74 34.48 12.91
N ILE A 92 -4.30 34.99 11.80
CA ILE A 92 -5.14 36.19 11.82
C ILE A 92 -6.40 36.03 12.68
N LEU A 93 -6.83 34.79 12.95
CA LEU A 93 -8.03 34.47 13.71
C LEU A 93 -7.86 34.62 15.21
N ASP A 94 -6.66 34.93 15.69
CA ASP A 94 -6.44 35.32 17.07
C ASP A 94 -7.20 36.63 17.37
N GLU A 95 -7.91 36.65 18.50
CA GLU A 95 -8.72 37.79 18.94
C GLU A 95 -7.89 39.08 19.02
N LYS A 96 -6.59 38.99 19.34
CA LYS A 96 -5.70 40.16 19.38
C LYS A 96 -5.60 40.88 18.05
N TYR A 97 -5.74 40.20 16.91
CA TYR A 97 -5.70 40.82 15.59
C TYR A 97 -7.08 41.20 15.09
N LEU A 98 -8.06 40.30 15.25
CA LEU A 98 -9.42 40.52 14.75
C LEU A 98 -10.06 41.78 15.34
N THR A 99 -9.86 42.02 16.64
CA THR A 99 -10.38 43.20 17.34
C THR A 99 -9.79 44.51 16.82
N GLN A 100 -8.55 44.48 16.30
CA GLN A 100 -7.89 45.66 15.74
C GLN A 100 -8.30 45.97 14.30
N ILE A 101 -8.81 44.98 13.55
CA ILE A 101 -9.00 45.08 12.10
C ILE A 101 -10.47 45.08 11.70
N LEU A 102 -11.25 44.09 12.14
CA LEU A 102 -12.59 43.85 11.62
C LEU A 102 -13.58 44.99 11.89
N GLY A 103 -13.28 45.87 12.86
CA GLY A 103 -14.08 47.06 13.13
C GLY A 103 -14.04 48.13 12.03
N TRP A 104 -13.00 48.15 11.18
CA TRP A 104 -12.87 49.12 10.08
C TRP A 104 -12.57 48.47 8.72
N TYR A 105 -12.18 47.19 8.69
CA TYR A 105 -11.95 46.45 7.45
C TYR A 105 -12.29 44.97 7.60
N CYS A 106 -13.31 44.51 6.87
CA CYS A 106 -13.63 43.09 6.70
C CYS A 106 -13.67 42.80 5.19
N PRO A 107 -12.77 41.97 4.64
CA PRO A 107 -12.79 41.67 3.22
C PRO A 107 -13.96 40.74 2.85
N ASP A 108 -14.56 40.92 1.67
CA ASP A 108 -15.70 40.12 1.19
C ASP A 108 -15.41 38.61 1.16
N TRP A 109 -14.14 38.25 0.94
CA TRP A 109 -13.67 36.86 0.93
C TRP A 109 -13.42 36.26 2.32
N PHE A 110 -13.54 37.04 3.41
CA PHE A 110 -13.21 36.59 4.78
C PHE A 110 -14.05 35.38 5.19
N SER A 111 -15.37 35.43 4.95
CA SER A 111 -16.26 34.30 5.27
C SER A 111 -15.86 33.03 4.53
N GLU A 112 -15.54 33.16 3.24
CA GLU A 112 -15.10 32.04 2.42
C GLU A 112 -13.75 31.46 2.92
N PHE A 113 -12.81 32.32 3.31
CA PHE A 113 -11.53 31.91 3.89
C PHE A 113 -11.71 31.12 5.19
N VAL A 114 -12.54 31.62 6.12
CA VAL A 114 -12.78 30.92 7.40
C VAL A 114 -13.49 29.59 7.17
N ASN A 115 -14.45 29.54 6.25
CA ASN A 115 -15.15 28.31 5.88
C ASN A 115 -14.22 27.28 5.21
N ASP A 116 -13.26 27.71 4.40
CA ASP A 116 -12.27 26.80 3.79
C ASP A 116 -11.40 26.07 4.83
N LEU A 117 -11.23 26.62 6.04
CA LEU A 117 -10.50 25.93 7.10
C LEU A 117 -11.20 24.66 7.58
N ALA A 118 -12.51 24.52 7.34
CA ALA A 118 -13.23 23.28 7.62
C ALA A 118 -12.71 22.11 6.76
N LYS A 119 -12.10 22.37 5.60
CA LYS A 119 -11.53 21.37 4.69
C LYS A 119 -10.19 20.79 5.16
N LEU A 120 -9.53 21.44 6.12
CA LEU A 120 -8.26 20.97 6.68
C LEU A 120 -8.49 19.87 7.71
N ASP A 121 -7.60 18.90 7.84
CA ASP A 121 -7.76 17.81 8.84
C ASP A 121 -7.86 18.35 10.27
N PHE A 122 -7.11 19.41 10.59
CA PHE A 122 -7.10 20.05 11.90
C PHE A 122 -7.46 21.54 11.80
N VAL A 123 -8.29 22.01 12.72
CA VAL A 123 -8.64 23.42 12.87
C VAL A 123 -7.75 24.03 13.95
N ALA A 124 -7.27 25.26 13.71
CA ALA A 124 -6.48 26.00 14.69
C ALA A 124 -7.29 26.21 15.98
N TYR A 125 -6.66 26.06 17.15
CA TYR A 125 -7.31 26.23 18.45
C TYR A 125 -7.97 27.60 18.65
N THR A 126 -7.42 28.63 18.00
CA THR A 126 -7.97 29.99 18.01
C THR A 126 -9.34 30.08 17.34
N LEU A 127 -9.64 29.22 16.36
CA LEU A 127 -10.94 29.15 15.69
C LEU A 127 -11.88 28.22 16.48
N ASN A 128 -12.60 28.81 17.44
CA ASN A 128 -13.56 28.11 18.28
C ASN A 128 -15.01 28.61 18.06
N TYR A 129 -15.98 27.84 18.56
CA TYR A 129 -17.40 28.15 18.38
C TYR A 129 -17.81 29.52 18.93
N ARG A 130 -17.26 29.95 20.08
CA ARG A 130 -17.56 31.29 20.65
C ARG A 130 -17.11 32.40 19.72
N LEU A 131 -15.91 32.31 19.16
CA LEU A 131 -15.40 33.29 18.21
C LEU A 131 -16.29 33.37 16.97
N VAL A 132 -16.65 32.22 16.39
CA VAL A 132 -17.50 32.17 15.19
C VAL A 132 -18.87 32.78 15.46
N MET A 133 -19.49 32.48 16.61
CA MET A 133 -20.78 33.09 16.98
C MET A 133 -20.66 34.59 17.22
N ASN A 134 -19.60 35.06 17.88
CA ASN A 134 -19.35 36.49 18.09
C ASN A 134 -19.16 37.27 16.78
N LEU A 135 -18.51 36.67 15.78
CA LEU A 135 -18.33 37.28 14.47
C LEU A 135 -19.62 37.25 13.65
N SER A 136 -20.36 36.14 13.72
CA SER A 136 -21.63 35.95 13.01
C SER A 136 -22.72 36.92 13.50
N THR A 137 -22.87 37.05 14.82
CA THR A 137 -23.84 38.00 15.43
C THR A 137 -23.55 39.47 15.08
N LYS A 138 -22.30 39.81 14.79
CA LYS A 138 -21.88 41.14 14.31
C LYS A 138 -22.02 41.32 12.78
N GLY A 139 -22.48 40.30 12.05
CA GLY A 139 -22.59 40.31 10.60
C GLY A 139 -21.24 40.24 9.85
N LEU A 140 -20.15 39.90 10.55
CA LEU A 140 -18.79 39.88 10.00
C LEU A 140 -18.38 38.53 9.40
N LEU A 141 -19.10 37.46 9.75
CA LEU A 141 -18.83 36.10 9.28
C LEU A 141 -20.14 35.38 8.99
N GLN A 142 -20.26 34.75 7.82
CA GLN A 142 -21.32 33.79 7.54
C GLN A 142 -20.75 32.37 7.63
N PRO A 143 -20.95 31.66 8.76
CA PRO A 143 -20.38 30.33 8.95
C PRO A 143 -21.13 29.27 8.14
N SER A 144 -20.37 28.42 7.47
CA SER A 144 -20.85 27.21 6.78
C SER A 144 -21.25 26.12 7.79
N LYS A 145 -22.09 25.18 7.34
CA LYS A 145 -22.50 24.03 8.16
C LYS A 145 -21.31 23.18 8.57
N GLU A 146 -20.38 22.96 7.64
CA GLU A 146 -19.15 22.17 7.81
C GLU A 146 -18.25 22.77 8.88
N LEU A 147 -18.06 24.09 8.86
CA LEU A 147 -17.28 24.78 9.88
C LEU A 147 -17.89 24.61 11.27
N VAL A 148 -19.20 24.86 11.38
CA VAL A 148 -19.92 24.77 12.66
C VAL A 148 -19.85 23.34 13.22
N ALA A 149 -20.12 22.33 12.40
CA ALA A 149 -20.07 20.93 12.81
C ALA A 149 -18.67 20.52 13.30
N LYS A 150 -17.60 21.12 12.75
CA LYS A 150 -16.23 20.83 13.13
C LYS A 150 -15.81 21.43 14.48
N ILE A 151 -16.31 22.62 14.81
CA ILE A 151 -15.89 23.36 16.02
C ILE A 151 -16.86 23.22 17.20
N LEU A 152 -18.15 22.97 16.94
CA LEU A 152 -19.17 22.82 17.97
C LEU A 152 -18.86 21.70 18.98
N PRO A 153 -18.31 20.53 18.61
CA PRO A 153 -18.08 19.44 19.56
C PRO A 153 -17.21 19.80 20.77
N GLN A 154 -16.33 20.81 20.64
CA GLN A 154 -15.46 21.25 21.74
C GLN A 154 -16.16 22.25 22.69
N PHE A 155 -17.32 22.79 22.33
CA PHE A 155 -17.96 23.89 23.06
C PHE A 155 -18.50 23.49 24.44
N ILE A 156 -18.80 22.22 24.64
CA ILE A 156 -19.25 21.66 25.93
C ILE A 156 -18.09 21.37 26.90
N PHE A 157 -16.86 21.73 26.51
CA PHE A 157 -15.67 21.51 27.32
C PHE A 157 -14.89 22.82 27.47
N ASN A 158 -14.52 23.14 28.71
CA ASN A 158 -13.50 24.14 28.99
C ASN A 158 -12.16 23.47 29.31
N ARG A 159 -11.06 24.16 29.00
CA ARG A 159 -9.71 23.71 29.34
C ARG A 159 -9.14 24.53 30.49
N ASP A 160 -8.76 23.83 31.55
CA ASP A 160 -7.83 24.30 32.58
C ASP A 160 -6.47 23.65 32.31
N SER A 161 -5.39 24.26 32.81
CA SER A 161 -3.97 23.96 32.54
C SER A 161 -3.57 22.49 32.44
N ASN A 162 -4.31 21.54 33.05
CA ASN A 162 -4.11 20.08 32.91
C ASN A 162 -5.41 19.23 32.87
N ARG A 163 -6.61 19.83 32.74
CA ARG A 163 -7.89 19.07 32.80
C ARG A 163 -8.99 19.67 31.93
N ALA A 164 -9.90 18.81 31.47
CA ALA A 164 -11.12 19.25 30.81
C ALA A 164 -12.26 19.35 31.81
N ILE A 165 -13.00 20.47 31.77
CA ILE A 165 -14.19 20.70 32.59
C ILE A 165 -15.41 20.56 31.68
N TYR A 166 -16.25 19.57 31.97
CA TYR A 166 -17.52 19.37 31.26
C TYR A 166 -18.53 20.45 31.64
N GLN A 167 -19.07 21.15 30.65
CA GLN A 167 -20.02 22.26 30.78
C GLN A 167 -21.13 22.14 29.72
N PRO A 168 -22.09 21.22 29.91
CA PRO A 168 -23.18 21.01 28.96
C PRO A 168 -24.03 22.27 28.75
N GLU A 169 -24.19 23.12 29.76
CA GLU A 169 -24.96 24.36 29.73
C GLU A 169 -24.43 25.38 28.71
N ASN A 170 -23.19 25.24 28.21
CA ASN A 170 -22.65 26.14 27.19
C ASN A 170 -23.53 26.16 25.93
N VAL A 171 -24.19 25.05 25.58
CA VAL A 171 -25.08 25.00 24.40
C VAL A 171 -26.30 25.91 24.52
N LEU A 172 -26.58 26.44 25.71
CA LEU A 172 -27.68 27.38 25.97
C LEU A 172 -27.27 28.85 25.80
N ILE A 173 -25.98 29.15 25.61
CA ILE A 173 -25.47 30.53 25.49
C ILE A 173 -26.01 31.21 24.23
N TYR A 174 -26.09 30.47 23.12
CA TYR A 174 -26.61 31.00 21.85
C TYR A 174 -27.86 30.22 21.43
N PRO A 175 -29.03 30.88 21.21
CA PRO A 175 -30.28 30.22 20.85
C PRO A 175 -30.18 29.30 19.62
N GLU A 176 -29.38 29.70 18.63
CA GLU A 176 -29.15 28.98 17.38
C GLU A 176 -28.48 27.62 17.60
N THR A 177 -27.79 27.44 18.73
CA THR A 177 -27.04 26.21 19.02
C THR A 177 -27.96 25.00 19.06
N LEU A 178 -29.03 25.05 19.85
CA LEU A 178 -30.02 23.97 19.93
C LEU A 178 -31.06 24.02 18.81
N ALA A 179 -31.41 25.22 18.33
CA ALA A 179 -32.41 25.37 17.28
C ALA A 179 -31.93 24.85 15.92
N THR A 180 -30.65 25.06 15.59
CA THR A 180 -30.12 24.84 14.25
C THR A 180 -28.77 24.11 14.25
N HIS A 181 -27.76 24.60 14.97
CA HIS A 181 -26.38 24.14 14.79
C HIS A 181 -26.10 22.70 15.27
N ILE A 182 -26.83 22.23 16.28
CA ILE A 182 -26.72 20.85 16.75
C ILE A 182 -27.05 19.84 15.65
N TRP A 183 -27.96 20.19 14.75
CA TRP A 183 -28.39 19.33 13.64
C TRP A 183 -27.31 19.19 12.57
N TYR A 184 -26.42 20.17 12.43
CA TYR A 184 -25.29 20.06 11.51
C TYR A 184 -24.36 18.90 11.85
N LEU A 185 -24.27 18.51 13.13
CA LEU A 185 -23.50 17.34 13.57
C LEU A 185 -24.02 16.04 12.93
N PHE A 186 -25.32 15.95 12.66
CA PHE A 186 -25.98 14.81 12.02
C PHE A 186 -25.95 14.92 10.49
N GLU A 187 -25.78 16.13 9.95
CA GLU A 187 -25.89 16.40 8.52
C GLU A 187 -24.58 16.25 7.75
N VAL A 188 -23.46 16.65 8.36
CA VAL A 188 -22.13 16.68 7.75
C VAL A 188 -21.09 16.01 8.64
N GLU A 189 -19.96 15.60 8.06
CA GLU A 189 -18.91 14.91 8.82
C GLU A 189 -18.27 15.82 9.87
N SER A 190 -18.14 15.31 11.10
CA SER A 190 -17.61 16.03 12.26
C SER A 190 -16.64 15.21 13.09
N GLY A 191 -15.96 15.86 14.05
CA GLY A 191 -15.04 15.23 15.00
C GLY A 191 -15.70 14.80 16.32
N ILE A 192 -17.03 14.72 16.40
CA ILE A 192 -17.76 14.49 17.65
C ILE A 192 -17.36 13.18 18.35
N HIS A 193 -17.07 12.12 17.59
CA HIS A 193 -16.61 10.81 18.08
C HIS A 193 -15.18 10.82 18.68
N TYR A 194 -14.45 11.91 18.53
CA TYR A 194 -13.15 12.15 19.16
C TYR A 194 -13.21 13.22 20.26
N SER A 195 -14.35 13.87 20.46
CA SER A 195 -14.45 15.09 21.27
C SER A 195 -14.04 14.91 22.73
N ASP A 196 -14.27 13.73 23.30
CA ASP A 196 -14.03 13.37 24.69
C ASP A 196 -12.98 12.25 24.89
N ARG A 197 -12.47 11.67 23.79
CA ARG A 197 -11.64 10.45 23.82
C ARG A 197 -10.38 10.59 24.67
N TRP A 198 -9.72 11.74 24.55
CA TRP A 198 -8.44 12.06 25.18
C TRP A 198 -8.56 13.01 26.36
N LEU A 199 -9.79 13.28 26.83
CA LEU A 199 -10.03 14.19 27.93
C LEU A 199 -9.94 13.46 29.27
N HIS A 200 -9.20 14.06 30.21
CA HIS A 200 -9.14 13.65 31.60
C HIS A 200 -10.05 14.57 32.44
N TYR A 201 -11.05 13.97 33.08
CA TYR A 201 -12.10 14.66 33.84
C TYR A 201 -11.84 14.70 35.37
N GLY A 202 -10.69 14.19 35.84
CA GLY A 202 -10.41 14.00 37.27
C GLY A 202 -10.91 12.65 37.81
N SER A 203 -10.64 12.36 39.08
CA SER A 203 -11.02 11.10 39.77
C SER A 203 -12.50 11.00 40.11
N ASP A 204 -13.21 12.13 40.12
CA ASP A 204 -14.53 12.24 40.76
C ASP A 204 -15.68 12.21 39.74
N VAL A 205 -15.38 11.99 38.45
CA VAL A 205 -16.36 12.07 37.36
C VAL A 205 -16.32 10.81 36.51
N THR A 206 -17.47 10.14 36.35
CA THR A 206 -17.56 8.95 35.50
C THR A 206 -17.72 9.34 34.03
N LYS A 207 -17.00 8.66 33.12
CA LYS A 207 -17.12 8.89 31.66
C LYS A 207 -18.55 8.66 31.12
N THR A 208 -19.38 7.93 31.86
CA THR A 208 -20.79 7.65 31.52
C THR A 208 -21.71 8.86 31.72
N GLU A 209 -21.26 9.88 32.45
CA GLU A 209 -22.06 11.07 32.79
C GLU A 209 -21.62 12.32 32.03
N THR A 210 -20.58 12.24 31.19
CA THR A 210 -20.00 13.38 30.47
C THR A 210 -19.96 13.18 28.96
N GLY A 211 -19.90 14.29 28.23
CA GLY A 211 -19.83 14.29 26.76
C GLY A 211 -21.17 14.43 26.05
N TRP A 212 -21.16 14.25 24.74
CA TRP A 212 -22.31 14.57 23.88
C TRP A 212 -23.47 13.57 23.99
N VAL A 213 -23.20 12.28 24.19
CA VAL A 213 -24.27 11.28 24.31
C VAL A 213 -25.14 11.52 25.55
N PRO A 214 -24.57 11.70 26.76
CA PRO A 214 -25.37 12.07 27.93
C PRO A 214 -26.10 13.40 27.76
N LEU A 215 -25.44 14.42 27.19
CA LEU A 215 -26.07 15.73 26.94
C LEU A 215 -27.34 15.60 26.08
N LEU A 216 -27.22 14.94 24.92
CA LEU A 216 -28.35 14.76 23.99
C LEU A 216 -29.50 13.98 24.64
N LYS A 217 -29.18 12.92 25.40
CA LYS A 217 -30.17 12.14 26.14
C LYS A 217 -30.90 12.99 27.18
N THR A 218 -30.16 13.72 28.01
CA THR A 218 -30.73 14.58 29.07
C THR A 218 -31.61 15.67 28.47
N TYR A 219 -31.13 16.38 27.45
CA TYR A 219 -31.87 17.52 26.87
C TYR A 219 -33.08 17.06 26.05
N CYS A 220 -33.04 15.85 25.49
CA CYS A 220 -34.21 15.20 24.91
C CYS A 220 -35.26 14.88 25.99
N ASN A 221 -34.84 14.32 27.13
CA ASN A 221 -35.75 13.97 28.23
C ASN A 221 -36.36 15.21 28.92
N GLU A 222 -35.62 16.32 28.97
CA GLU A 222 -36.12 17.61 29.46
C GLU A 222 -37.04 18.33 28.46
N GLY A 223 -37.26 17.78 27.25
CA GLY A 223 -38.08 18.39 26.21
C GLY A 223 -37.43 19.58 25.50
N ARG A 224 -36.12 19.82 25.69
CA ARG A 224 -35.37 20.87 24.99
C ARG A 224 -34.97 20.48 23.57
N ILE A 225 -34.84 19.19 23.31
CA ILE A 225 -34.62 18.61 21.98
C ILE A 225 -35.82 17.72 21.66
N GLU A 226 -36.41 17.91 20.48
CA GLU A 226 -37.56 17.14 20.03
C GLU A 226 -37.15 15.68 19.76
N ARG A 227 -37.78 14.74 20.48
CA ARG A 227 -37.38 13.32 20.54
C ARG A 227 -37.50 12.62 19.19
N LYS A 228 -38.60 12.83 18.47
CA LYS A 228 -38.84 12.16 17.18
C LYS A 228 -37.79 12.58 16.15
N ARG A 229 -37.49 13.87 16.04
CA ARG A 229 -36.45 14.42 15.18
C ARG A 229 -35.07 13.90 15.58
N LEU A 230 -34.75 13.86 16.87
CA LEU A 230 -33.47 13.34 17.34
C LEU A 230 -33.28 11.88 16.94
N LEU A 231 -34.30 11.03 17.14
CA LEU A 231 -34.28 9.63 16.71
C LEU A 231 -34.10 9.51 15.19
N GLN A 232 -34.92 10.24 14.43
CA GLN A 232 -34.88 10.20 12.97
C GLN A 232 -33.53 10.65 12.39
N GLU A 233 -32.98 11.78 12.85
CA GLU A 233 -31.68 12.27 12.40
C GLU A 233 -30.53 11.36 12.84
N THR A 234 -30.63 10.76 14.03
CA THR A 234 -29.65 9.75 14.47
C THR A 234 -29.63 8.56 13.52
N ILE A 235 -30.81 8.05 13.13
CA ILE A 235 -30.92 6.93 12.18
C ILE A 235 -30.29 7.31 10.84
N TYR A 236 -30.65 8.45 10.25
CA TYR A 236 -30.07 8.89 8.98
C TYR A 236 -28.55 9.09 9.07
N ALA A 237 -28.05 9.68 10.16
CA ALA A 237 -26.62 9.91 10.36
C ALA A 237 -25.80 8.62 10.40
N THR A 238 -26.39 7.48 10.79
CA THR A 238 -25.70 6.17 10.67
C THR A 238 -25.44 5.73 9.22
N ASN A 239 -26.13 6.34 8.24
CA ASN A 239 -26.12 5.93 6.83
C ASN A 239 -25.75 7.06 5.84
N ARG A 240 -25.31 8.23 6.30
CA ARG A 240 -24.91 9.37 5.43
C ARG A 240 -23.50 9.23 4.81
N ASN A 241 -22.99 8.01 4.65
CA ASN A 241 -21.63 7.73 4.15
C ASN A 241 -20.50 8.42 4.96
N PHE A 242 -20.71 8.64 6.25
CA PHE A 242 -19.65 9.10 7.15
C PHE A 242 -18.59 8.02 7.35
N ASN A 243 -17.40 8.39 7.86
CA ASN A 243 -16.40 7.41 8.26
C ASN A 243 -16.95 6.40 9.30
N LYS A 244 -16.28 5.24 9.41
CA LYS A 244 -16.71 4.12 10.25
C LYS A 244 -16.86 4.50 11.73
N GLN A 245 -15.96 5.34 12.25
CA GLN A 245 -15.95 5.73 13.65
C GLN A 245 -17.12 6.65 13.98
N LEU A 246 -17.41 7.64 13.12
CA LEU A 246 -18.52 8.57 13.29
C LEU A 246 -19.87 7.86 13.15
N SER A 247 -20.04 7.03 12.11
CA SER A 247 -21.25 6.21 11.96
C SER A 247 -21.47 5.29 13.17
N GLY A 248 -20.37 4.75 13.70
CA GLY A 248 -20.38 3.93 14.90
C GLY A 248 -20.76 4.68 16.18
N TRP A 249 -20.45 5.97 16.27
CA TRP A 249 -20.85 6.85 17.38
C TRP A 249 -22.36 7.15 17.34
N PHE A 250 -22.94 7.39 16.16
CA PHE A 250 -24.40 7.54 16.03
C PHE A 250 -25.16 6.26 16.37
N CYS A 251 -24.59 5.09 16.08
CA CYS A 251 -25.17 3.82 16.53
C CYS A 251 -25.21 3.75 18.07
N GLU A 252 -24.18 4.23 18.76
CA GLU A 252 -24.11 4.26 20.23
C GLU A 252 -25.11 5.26 20.81
N LEU A 253 -25.24 6.44 20.21
CA LEU A 253 -26.28 7.41 20.56
C LEU A 253 -27.68 6.78 20.42
N LEU A 254 -27.95 6.09 19.30
CA LEU A 254 -29.25 5.46 19.08
C LEU A 254 -29.59 4.41 20.15
N PHE A 255 -28.61 3.61 20.58
CA PHE A 255 -28.82 2.70 21.70
C PHE A 255 -29.05 3.43 23.01
N ALA A 256 -28.32 4.52 23.27
CA ALA A 256 -28.46 5.31 24.48
C ALA A 256 -29.82 6.02 24.60
N LEU A 257 -30.44 6.38 23.47
CA LEU A 257 -31.77 7.01 23.42
C LEU A 257 -32.93 6.03 23.70
N GLU A 258 -32.65 4.73 23.68
CA GLU A 258 -33.59 3.64 23.97
C GLU A 258 -34.95 3.80 23.25
N PRO A 259 -34.99 3.76 21.90
CA PRO A 259 -36.23 3.86 21.14
C PRO A 259 -37.25 2.79 21.57
N LEU A 260 -38.49 3.21 21.84
CA LEU A 260 -39.61 2.32 22.16
C LEU A 260 -40.05 1.56 20.90
N PRO A 261 -40.62 0.35 21.04
CA PRO A 261 -41.12 -0.42 19.89
C PRO A 261 -42.07 0.37 18.97
N GLU A 262 -42.92 1.21 19.54
CA GLU A 262 -43.86 2.07 18.81
C GLU A 262 -43.12 3.14 18.00
N GLU A 263 -42.07 3.74 18.56
CA GLU A 263 -41.21 4.72 17.87
C GLU A 263 -40.41 4.07 16.74
N VAL A 264 -39.91 2.84 16.96
CA VAL A 264 -39.22 2.06 15.91
C VAL A 264 -40.17 1.70 14.79
N LEU A 265 -41.44 1.37 15.10
CA LEU A 265 -42.47 1.07 14.12
C LEU A 265 -42.84 2.30 13.29
N GLU A 266 -42.98 3.46 13.93
CA GLU A 266 -43.22 4.74 13.25
C GLU A 266 -42.03 5.15 12.35
N LEU A 267 -40.80 4.87 12.79
CA LEU A 267 -39.56 5.20 12.08
C LEU A 267 -39.00 4.03 11.26
N GLN A 268 -39.80 3.00 10.95
CA GLN A 268 -39.30 1.79 10.29
C GLN A 268 -38.72 2.08 8.90
N ALA A 269 -39.28 3.03 8.13
CA ALA A 269 -38.76 3.42 6.83
C ALA A 269 -37.34 4.02 6.91
N PRO A 270 -37.04 5.00 7.78
CA PRO A 270 -35.67 5.40 8.09
C PRO A 270 -34.74 4.23 8.44
N PHE A 271 -35.17 3.30 9.31
CA PHE A 271 -34.36 2.13 9.67
C PHE A 271 -34.07 1.22 8.47
N MET A 272 -35.01 1.06 7.53
CA MET A 272 -34.80 0.24 6.31
C MET A 272 -33.69 0.82 5.44
N THR A 273 -33.61 2.15 5.31
CA THR A 273 -32.53 2.78 4.51
C THR A 273 -31.14 2.41 5.00
N VAL A 274 -30.97 2.18 6.31
CA VAL A 274 -29.68 1.83 6.93
C VAL A 274 -29.22 0.41 6.54
N LEU A 275 -30.11 -0.46 6.07
CA LEU A 275 -29.75 -1.83 5.68
C LEU A 275 -28.77 -1.88 4.50
N SER A 276 -28.73 -0.81 3.68
CA SER A 276 -27.77 -0.66 2.58
C SER A 276 -26.48 0.07 2.99
N SER A 277 -26.25 0.30 4.29
CA SER A 277 -25.06 1.00 4.77
C SER A 277 -23.78 0.23 4.46
N PRO A 278 -22.68 0.91 4.04
CA PRO A 278 -21.39 0.26 3.88
C PRO A 278 -20.78 -0.20 5.22
N HIS A 279 -21.35 0.23 6.36
CA HIS A 279 -20.83 -0.08 7.70
C HIS A 279 -21.67 -1.14 8.41
N SER A 280 -21.12 -2.35 8.58
CA SER A 280 -21.84 -3.47 9.20
C SER A 280 -22.35 -3.22 10.62
N LYS A 281 -21.76 -2.27 11.38
CA LYS A 281 -22.27 -1.89 12.71
C LYS A 281 -23.64 -1.22 12.59
N ALA A 282 -23.81 -0.30 11.64
CA ALA A 282 -25.08 0.39 11.39
C ALA A 282 -26.17 -0.59 10.94
N VAL A 283 -25.85 -1.45 9.98
CA VAL A 283 -26.76 -2.52 9.53
C VAL A 283 -27.21 -3.40 10.70
N ASN A 284 -26.27 -3.87 11.53
CA ASN A 284 -26.61 -4.69 12.70
C ASN A 284 -27.46 -3.94 13.73
N THR A 285 -27.23 -2.65 13.93
CA THR A 285 -28.05 -1.83 14.82
C THR A 285 -29.50 -1.82 14.35
N SER A 286 -29.78 -1.57 13.06
CA SER A 286 -31.14 -1.64 12.51
C SER A 286 -31.78 -3.01 12.66
N LEU A 287 -31.04 -4.09 12.34
CA LEU A 287 -31.53 -5.46 12.50
C LEU A 287 -31.90 -5.78 13.96
N GLN A 288 -31.16 -5.26 14.93
CA GLN A 288 -31.48 -5.44 16.36
C GLN A 288 -32.78 -4.75 16.76
N PHE A 289 -33.05 -3.55 16.23
CA PHE A 289 -34.32 -2.87 16.46
C PHE A 289 -35.49 -3.55 15.75
N PHE A 290 -35.30 -4.02 14.50
CA PHE A 290 -36.32 -4.82 13.81
C PHE A 290 -36.68 -6.10 14.53
N LYS A 291 -35.74 -6.75 15.24
CA LYS A 291 -36.07 -7.94 16.06
C LYS A 291 -37.13 -7.69 17.12
N LYS A 292 -37.27 -6.43 17.60
CA LYS A 292 -38.26 -6.02 18.60
C LYS A 292 -39.65 -5.84 17.99
N ILE A 293 -39.74 -5.48 16.70
CA ILE A 293 -41.01 -5.13 16.05
C ILE A 293 -41.47 -6.08 14.93
N VAL A 294 -40.62 -7.00 14.46
CA VAL A 294 -40.93 -7.90 13.32
C VAL A 294 -42.17 -8.78 13.51
N VAL A 295 -42.57 -9.04 14.76
CA VAL A 295 -43.80 -9.79 15.08
C VAL A 295 -45.05 -8.90 15.11
N HIS A 296 -44.89 -7.58 15.07
CA HIS A 296 -45.98 -6.62 15.05
C HIS A 296 -46.70 -6.67 13.70
N LYS A 297 -48.02 -6.44 13.72
CA LYS A 297 -48.86 -6.53 12.51
C LYS A 297 -48.47 -5.49 11.44
N ASP A 298 -48.13 -4.27 11.88
CA ASP A 298 -47.84 -3.13 11.00
C ASP A 298 -46.35 -3.02 10.57
N PHE A 299 -45.54 -4.05 10.85
CA PHE A 299 -44.17 -4.11 10.33
C PHE A 299 -44.18 -4.46 8.84
N ASP A 300 -43.46 -3.68 8.03
CA ASP A 300 -43.39 -3.85 6.58
C ASP A 300 -42.46 -5.02 6.20
N ASN A 301 -43.03 -6.22 6.21
CA ASN A 301 -42.34 -7.46 5.85
C ASN A 301 -41.78 -7.43 4.42
N ARG A 302 -42.53 -6.86 3.46
CA ARG A 302 -42.14 -6.84 2.05
C ARG A 302 -40.94 -5.92 1.84
N SER A 303 -40.99 -4.71 2.39
CA SER A 303 -39.85 -3.78 2.34
C SER A 303 -38.59 -4.36 2.99
N PHE A 304 -38.73 -5.13 4.08
CA PHE A 304 -37.59 -5.85 4.67
C PHE A 304 -37.03 -6.92 3.72
N ILE A 305 -37.90 -7.74 3.10
CA ILE A 305 -37.49 -8.79 2.16
C ILE A 305 -36.78 -8.20 0.94
N ASP A 306 -37.22 -7.05 0.42
CA ASP A 306 -36.58 -6.39 -0.72
C ASP A 306 -35.12 -5.99 -0.44
N ASN A 307 -34.76 -5.80 0.85
CA ASN A 307 -33.38 -5.52 1.28
C ASN A 307 -32.53 -6.79 1.52
N THR A 308 -33.09 -7.99 1.43
CA THR A 308 -32.36 -9.23 1.71
C THR A 308 -31.19 -9.52 0.77
N PRO A 309 -31.20 -9.17 -0.53
CA PRO A 309 -30.04 -9.41 -1.39
C PRO A 309 -28.76 -8.73 -0.86
N VAL A 310 -28.84 -7.45 -0.45
CA VAL A 310 -27.68 -6.74 0.10
C VAL A 310 -27.27 -7.29 1.47
N LEU A 311 -28.24 -7.68 2.30
CA LEU A 311 -27.99 -8.23 3.63
C LEU A 311 -27.35 -9.63 3.59
N LEU A 312 -27.75 -10.48 2.64
CA LEU A 312 -27.25 -11.84 2.48
C LEU A 312 -25.91 -11.89 1.72
N ALA A 313 -25.60 -10.85 0.94
CA ALA A 313 -24.27 -10.67 0.34
C ALA A 313 -23.19 -10.25 1.36
N SER A 314 -23.56 -9.65 2.50
CA SER A 314 -22.64 -9.09 3.49
C SER A 314 -21.60 -10.09 4.04
N ASP A 315 -20.33 -9.68 4.09
CA ASP A 315 -19.21 -10.43 4.69
C ASP A 315 -19.25 -10.55 6.21
N THR A 316 -20.19 -9.86 6.86
CA THR A 316 -20.32 -9.89 8.31
C THR A 316 -21.28 -10.99 8.76
N ARG A 317 -20.73 -12.06 9.35
CA ARG A 317 -21.48 -13.20 9.91
C ARG A 317 -22.67 -12.80 10.80
N ASN A 318 -22.52 -11.77 11.64
CA ASN A 318 -23.61 -11.30 12.50
C ASN A 318 -24.79 -10.70 11.73
N VAL A 319 -24.53 -10.00 10.61
CA VAL A 319 -25.60 -9.48 9.74
C VAL A 319 -26.42 -10.65 9.22
N LEU A 320 -25.76 -11.67 8.65
CA LEU A 320 -26.40 -12.87 8.12
C LEU A 320 -27.27 -13.60 9.16
N ILE A 321 -26.70 -13.86 10.36
CA ILE A 321 -27.44 -14.53 11.44
C ILE A 321 -28.69 -13.74 11.83
N ASN A 322 -28.57 -12.41 11.95
CA ASN A 322 -29.68 -11.55 12.34
C ASN A 322 -30.75 -11.45 11.25
N THR A 323 -30.34 -11.35 9.99
CA THR A 323 -31.25 -11.36 8.83
C THR A 323 -32.01 -12.66 8.72
N ILE A 324 -31.32 -13.81 8.76
CA ILE A 324 -31.95 -15.13 8.70
C ILE A 324 -32.94 -15.32 9.86
N ALA A 325 -32.59 -14.87 11.07
CA ALA A 325 -33.49 -14.95 12.23
C ALA A 325 -34.75 -14.08 12.08
N LEU A 326 -34.65 -12.93 11.40
CA LEU A 326 -35.82 -12.10 11.08
C LEU A 326 -36.68 -12.77 10.01
N LEU A 327 -36.07 -13.27 8.93
CA LEU A 327 -36.78 -14.02 7.88
C LEU A 327 -37.53 -15.23 8.44
N GLU A 328 -36.92 -15.97 9.38
CA GLU A 328 -37.58 -17.09 10.07
C GLU A 328 -38.83 -16.65 10.86
N LYS A 329 -38.83 -15.44 11.43
CA LYS A 329 -40.02 -14.88 12.11
C LYS A 329 -41.08 -14.45 11.11
N ILE A 330 -40.68 -13.87 9.98
CA ILE A 330 -41.59 -13.42 8.92
C ILE A 330 -42.38 -14.61 8.35
N ILE A 331 -41.72 -15.70 7.97
CA ILE A 331 -42.38 -16.90 7.41
C ILE A 331 -43.33 -17.60 8.39
N LYS A 332 -43.10 -17.45 9.71
CA LYS A 332 -43.99 -17.96 10.76
C LYS A 332 -45.25 -17.11 10.91
N LYS A 333 -45.15 -15.80 10.63
CA LYS A 333 -46.25 -14.82 10.70
C LYS A 333 -47.09 -14.84 9.42
N GLU A 334 -46.46 -14.81 8.25
CA GLU A 334 -47.09 -14.64 6.95
C GLU A 334 -46.62 -15.73 5.97
N LYS A 335 -47.45 -16.77 5.79
CA LYS A 335 -47.11 -17.92 4.93
C LYS A 335 -47.01 -17.56 3.44
N GLU A 336 -47.72 -16.53 2.99
CA GLU A 336 -47.69 -16.07 1.59
C GLU A 336 -46.32 -15.57 1.14
N LEU A 337 -45.42 -15.22 2.08
CA LEU A 337 -44.07 -14.74 1.77
C LEU A 337 -43.01 -15.85 1.79
N GLN A 338 -43.39 -17.13 2.00
CA GLN A 338 -42.44 -18.24 2.14
C GLN A 338 -41.57 -18.47 0.90
N GLU A 339 -42.16 -18.40 -0.29
CA GLU A 339 -41.44 -18.59 -1.55
C GLU A 339 -40.38 -17.49 -1.75
N GLN A 340 -40.78 -16.22 -1.64
CA GLN A 340 -39.87 -15.07 -1.77
C GLN A 340 -38.72 -15.10 -0.76
N VAL A 341 -38.99 -15.50 0.49
CA VAL A 341 -37.94 -15.66 1.51
C VAL A 341 -36.99 -16.81 1.17
N CYS A 342 -37.50 -17.94 0.67
CA CYS A 342 -36.66 -19.07 0.27
C CYS A 342 -35.77 -18.73 -0.92
N GLU A 343 -36.28 -17.99 -1.91
CA GLU A 343 -35.48 -17.47 -3.03
C GLU A 343 -34.29 -16.64 -2.54
N SER A 344 -34.52 -15.69 -1.62
CA SER A 344 -33.44 -14.89 -1.02
C SER A 344 -32.38 -15.75 -0.33
N LEU A 345 -32.77 -16.85 0.33
CA LEU A 345 -31.85 -17.73 1.05
C LEU A 345 -30.91 -18.52 0.13
N LEU A 346 -31.18 -18.63 -1.18
CA LEU A 346 -30.31 -19.35 -2.12
C LEU A 346 -28.87 -18.78 -2.12
N HIS A 347 -28.73 -17.46 -2.04
CA HIS A 347 -27.43 -16.77 -2.02
C HIS A 347 -26.54 -17.16 -0.82
N VAL A 348 -27.12 -17.70 0.25
CA VAL A 348 -26.37 -18.16 1.42
C VAL A 348 -25.46 -19.35 1.08
N PHE A 349 -25.85 -20.19 0.13
CA PHE A 349 -25.13 -21.43 -0.20
C PHE A 349 -23.84 -21.23 -1.00
N ILE A 350 -23.56 -20.01 -1.47
CA ILE A 350 -22.25 -19.66 -2.05
C ILE A 350 -21.18 -19.52 -0.94
N ARG A 351 -21.59 -19.26 0.31
CA ARG A 351 -20.66 -18.94 1.41
C ARG A 351 -20.18 -20.19 2.14
N ASN A 352 -18.87 -20.29 2.39
CA ASN A 352 -18.27 -21.34 3.21
C ASN A 352 -18.48 -21.10 4.73
N ASP A 353 -19.73 -21.20 5.21
CA ASP A 353 -20.10 -21.08 6.63
C ASP A 353 -21.14 -22.15 7.04
N GLU A 354 -20.68 -23.16 7.78
CA GLU A 354 -21.46 -24.35 8.15
C GLU A 354 -22.75 -24.01 8.90
N ASP A 355 -22.67 -23.10 9.88
CA ASP A 355 -23.83 -22.76 10.73
C ASP A 355 -24.88 -21.95 9.98
N ILE A 356 -24.45 -21.05 9.10
CA ILE A 356 -25.34 -20.18 8.33
C ILE A 356 -26.04 -21.00 7.25
N GLN A 357 -25.31 -21.81 6.48
CA GLN A 357 -25.91 -22.68 5.47
C GLN A 357 -26.88 -23.69 6.11
N ARG A 358 -26.51 -24.29 7.26
CA ARG A 358 -27.39 -25.22 7.97
C ARG A 358 -28.68 -24.56 8.47
N ARG A 359 -28.63 -23.30 8.91
CA ARG A 359 -29.83 -22.54 9.30
C ARG A 359 -30.73 -22.26 8.10
N ALA A 360 -30.17 -21.81 6.98
CA ALA A 360 -30.91 -21.58 5.75
C ALA A 360 -31.57 -22.89 5.24
N ALA A 361 -30.82 -24.00 5.22
CA ALA A 361 -31.33 -25.32 4.84
C ALA A 361 -32.51 -25.78 5.70
N LYS A 362 -32.46 -25.56 7.02
CA LYS A 362 -33.58 -25.89 7.92
C LYS A 362 -34.84 -25.06 7.63
N ILE A 363 -34.68 -23.78 7.28
CA ILE A 363 -35.79 -22.91 6.91
C ILE A 363 -36.43 -23.40 5.61
N ILE A 364 -35.62 -23.67 4.58
CA ILE A 364 -36.07 -24.18 3.27
C ILE A 364 -36.80 -25.52 3.45
N LYS A 365 -36.25 -26.44 4.26
CA LYS A 365 -36.92 -27.70 4.60
C LYS A 365 -38.30 -27.48 5.22
N THR A 366 -38.43 -26.50 6.10
CA THR A 366 -39.71 -26.17 6.76
C THR A 366 -40.75 -25.63 5.75
N CYS A 367 -40.31 -24.93 4.71
CA CYS A 367 -41.18 -24.35 3.68
C CYS A 367 -41.42 -25.29 2.49
N SER A 368 -40.76 -26.46 2.47
CA SER A 368 -40.67 -27.36 1.30
C SER A 368 -42.01 -27.73 0.63
N ALA A 369 -43.09 -27.86 1.42
CA ALA A 369 -44.42 -28.20 0.91
C ALA A 369 -45.08 -27.12 0.03
N GLN A 370 -44.57 -25.88 0.06
CA GLN A 370 -45.15 -24.72 -0.62
C GLN A 370 -44.26 -24.20 -1.76
N LEU A 371 -43.10 -24.82 -2.00
CA LEU A 371 -42.14 -24.40 -3.01
C LEU A 371 -42.39 -25.11 -4.35
N ALA A 372 -42.35 -24.36 -5.45
CA ALA A 372 -42.49 -24.91 -6.80
C ALA A 372 -41.32 -25.83 -7.18
N THR A 373 -41.56 -26.75 -8.13
CA THR A 373 -40.49 -27.64 -8.64
C THR A 373 -39.31 -26.87 -9.26
N SER A 374 -39.56 -25.71 -9.89
CA SER A 374 -38.55 -24.81 -10.43
C SER A 374 -37.56 -24.30 -9.37
N TYR A 375 -38.01 -24.08 -8.14
CA TYR A 375 -37.15 -23.66 -7.03
C TYR A 375 -36.05 -24.70 -6.74
N TYR A 376 -36.42 -25.98 -6.73
CA TYR A 376 -35.46 -27.06 -6.45
C TYR A 376 -34.39 -27.21 -7.54
N SER A 377 -34.72 -26.85 -8.79
CA SER A 377 -33.74 -26.78 -9.87
C SER A 377 -32.72 -25.65 -9.67
N GLN A 378 -33.18 -24.49 -9.22
CA GLN A 378 -32.29 -23.37 -8.87
C GLN A 378 -31.42 -23.72 -7.66
N LEU A 379 -32.00 -24.32 -6.61
CA LEU A 379 -31.28 -24.78 -5.42
C LEU A 379 -30.20 -25.82 -5.77
N ALA A 380 -30.47 -26.74 -6.70
CA ALA A 380 -29.52 -27.75 -7.16
C ALA A 380 -28.27 -27.13 -7.83
N SER A 381 -28.39 -25.99 -8.49
CA SER A 381 -27.25 -25.29 -9.11
C SER A 381 -26.18 -24.83 -8.09
N TYR A 382 -26.55 -24.67 -6.82
CA TYR A 382 -25.63 -24.30 -5.74
C TYR A 382 -24.92 -25.49 -5.09
N LYS A 383 -25.24 -26.75 -5.48
CA LYS A 383 -24.72 -27.98 -4.85
C LYS A 383 -23.20 -28.00 -4.74
N GLY A 384 -22.47 -27.51 -5.75
CA GLY A 384 -21.01 -27.46 -5.76
C GLY A 384 -20.39 -26.56 -4.68
N SER A 385 -21.15 -25.61 -4.14
CA SER A 385 -20.73 -24.67 -3.08
C SER A 385 -21.32 -25.00 -1.70
N MET A 386 -22.25 -25.96 -1.62
CA MET A 386 -22.88 -26.35 -0.35
C MET A 386 -21.95 -27.21 0.51
N LEU A 387 -21.99 -26.94 1.82
CA LEU A 387 -21.32 -27.76 2.83
C LEU A 387 -22.18 -28.97 3.22
N GLN A 388 -21.52 -30.07 3.60
CA GLN A 388 -22.18 -31.36 3.87
C GLN A 388 -23.29 -31.28 4.92
N SER A 389 -23.17 -30.39 5.91
CA SER A 389 -24.18 -30.20 6.96
C SER A 389 -25.48 -29.56 6.44
N ALA A 390 -25.42 -28.79 5.36
CA ALA A 390 -26.59 -28.22 4.70
C ALA A 390 -27.17 -29.20 3.67
N VAL A 391 -26.28 -29.86 2.90
CA VAL A 391 -26.63 -30.93 1.95
C VAL A 391 -27.42 -32.04 2.64
N SER A 392 -26.96 -32.53 3.79
CA SER A 392 -27.65 -33.56 4.58
C SER A 392 -29.07 -33.16 5.01
N VAL A 393 -29.30 -31.89 5.38
CA VAL A 393 -30.63 -31.38 5.75
C VAL A 393 -31.55 -31.27 4.53
N LEU A 394 -31.02 -30.85 3.37
CA LEU A 394 -31.78 -30.68 2.14
C LEU A 394 -32.08 -32.00 1.42
N HIS A 395 -31.22 -33.02 1.55
CA HIS A 395 -31.47 -34.37 1.01
C HIS A 395 -32.66 -35.09 1.63
N GLU A 396 -33.11 -34.65 2.80
CA GLU A 396 -34.38 -35.12 3.38
C GLU A 396 -35.62 -34.62 2.59
N ILE A 397 -35.43 -33.71 1.63
CA ILE A 397 -36.49 -33.20 0.74
C ILE A 397 -36.47 -33.99 -0.58
N PRO A 398 -37.52 -34.79 -0.89
CA PRO A 398 -37.53 -35.67 -2.07
C PRO A 398 -37.27 -34.94 -3.40
N ALA A 399 -37.87 -33.77 -3.60
CA ALA A 399 -37.74 -32.99 -4.84
C ALA A 399 -36.31 -32.46 -5.08
N PHE A 400 -35.54 -32.18 -4.02
CA PHE A 400 -34.13 -31.80 -4.14
C PHE A 400 -33.26 -33.03 -4.45
N HIS A 401 -33.57 -34.16 -3.83
CA HIS A 401 -32.83 -35.40 -4.06
C HIS A 401 -32.90 -35.85 -5.52
N GLU A 402 -34.08 -35.82 -6.15
CA GLU A 402 -34.28 -36.19 -7.56
C GLU A 402 -33.52 -35.28 -8.54
N GLN A 403 -33.49 -33.96 -8.29
CA GLN A 403 -32.76 -32.98 -9.11
C GLN A 403 -31.24 -33.11 -8.99
N SER A 404 -30.75 -33.58 -7.83
CA SER A 404 -29.32 -33.67 -7.51
C SER A 404 -28.56 -34.83 -8.18
N VAL A 405 -29.27 -35.71 -8.88
CA VAL A 405 -28.74 -36.93 -9.53
C VAL A 405 -28.27 -36.66 -10.97
N ASN A 406 -28.66 -35.54 -11.59
CA ASN A 406 -28.28 -35.20 -12.97
C ASN A 406 -27.15 -34.15 -13.05
N ASP A 407 -26.06 -34.58 -13.66
CA ASP A 407 -24.99 -33.87 -14.37
C ASP A 407 -23.84 -33.10 -13.64
N THR A 408 -22.65 -33.69 -13.76
CA THR A 408 -21.51 -33.25 -14.60
C THR A 408 -21.17 -31.75 -14.61
N ILE A 409 -20.33 -31.28 -13.67
CA ILE A 409 -19.76 -29.90 -13.65
C ILE A 409 -18.21 -29.90 -13.74
N GLU A 410 -17.56 -31.06 -13.85
CA GLU A 410 -16.08 -31.13 -13.76
C GLU A 410 -15.29 -30.50 -14.93
N THR A 411 -15.92 -30.14 -16.05
CA THR A 411 -15.18 -29.76 -17.28
C THR A 411 -15.02 -28.26 -17.53
N ALA A 412 -15.60 -27.37 -16.71
CA ALA A 412 -15.57 -25.92 -16.96
C ALA A 412 -14.43 -25.17 -16.25
N ILE A 413 -13.98 -25.63 -15.07
CA ILE A 413 -12.97 -24.92 -14.26
C ILE A 413 -11.54 -25.26 -14.70
N GLU A 414 -11.31 -26.46 -15.24
CA GLU A 414 -10.00 -26.84 -15.82
C GLU A 414 -9.59 -25.93 -16.99
N ASN A 415 -10.56 -25.34 -17.72
CA ASN A 415 -10.27 -24.44 -18.83
C ASN A 415 -9.98 -22.99 -18.44
N GLN A 416 -10.23 -22.58 -17.18
CA GLN A 416 -9.95 -21.22 -16.71
C GLN A 416 -8.49 -21.04 -16.25
N TYR A 417 -7.82 -22.14 -15.88
CA TYR A 417 -6.40 -22.15 -15.47
C TYR A 417 -5.50 -22.97 -16.40
N ASN A 418 -6.04 -23.56 -17.47
CA ASN A 418 -5.29 -23.90 -18.69
C ASN A 418 -4.84 -22.61 -19.39
N TYR A 419 -3.99 -21.84 -18.72
CA TYR A 419 -3.12 -20.89 -19.39
C TYR A 419 -2.21 -21.73 -20.30
N THR A 420 -2.60 -21.88 -21.57
CA THR A 420 -1.61 -21.90 -22.66
C THR A 420 -0.61 -20.81 -22.31
N GLU A 421 0.68 -21.15 -22.24
CA GLU A 421 1.77 -20.21 -22.00
C GLU A 421 1.36 -18.86 -22.58
N GLU A 422 0.98 -17.91 -21.70
CA GLU A 422 0.79 -16.54 -22.16
C GLU A 422 2.12 -16.25 -22.84
N VAL A 423 2.07 -16.11 -24.17
CA VAL A 423 3.19 -15.66 -24.96
C VAL A 423 3.52 -14.33 -24.31
N LYS A 424 4.50 -14.33 -23.39
CA LYS A 424 4.91 -13.15 -22.63
C LYS A 424 5.08 -12.07 -23.69
N ALA A 425 4.22 -11.06 -23.66
CA ALA A 425 4.06 -10.18 -24.81
C ALA A 425 5.45 -9.69 -25.24
N SER A 426 5.80 -9.93 -26.50
CA SER A 426 7.01 -9.38 -27.08
C SER A 426 6.93 -7.87 -26.90
N VAL A 427 7.98 -7.28 -26.35
CA VAL A 427 7.99 -5.85 -26.08
C VAL A 427 8.04 -5.12 -27.41
N THR A 428 7.13 -4.16 -27.62
CA THR A 428 7.02 -3.43 -28.88
C THR A 428 8.36 -2.80 -29.27
N VAL A 429 8.81 -3.12 -30.49
CA VAL A 429 10.05 -2.57 -31.05
C VAL A 429 9.79 -1.17 -31.58
N VAL A 430 10.67 -0.23 -31.25
CA VAL A 430 10.64 1.12 -31.82
C VAL A 430 11.35 1.06 -33.17
N GLU A 431 10.61 1.26 -34.27
CA GLU A 431 11.13 1.15 -35.63
C GLU A 431 11.29 2.51 -36.32
N THR A 432 10.49 3.50 -35.94
CA THR A 432 10.50 4.85 -36.53
C THR A 432 10.77 5.95 -35.51
N ILE A 433 11.08 7.16 -36.01
CA ILE A 433 11.22 8.36 -35.17
C ILE A 433 9.89 8.73 -34.49
N ASP A 434 8.75 8.54 -35.16
CA ASP A 434 7.46 8.89 -34.59
C ASP A 434 7.06 7.89 -33.48
N ASP A 435 7.42 6.60 -33.63
CA ASP A 435 7.30 5.60 -32.56
C ASP A 435 8.17 5.98 -31.35
N LEU A 436 9.40 6.46 -31.60
CA LEU A 436 10.30 6.91 -30.54
C LEU A 436 9.72 8.11 -29.77
N VAL A 437 9.08 9.05 -30.46
CA VAL A 437 8.43 10.22 -29.84
C VAL A 437 7.28 9.79 -28.92
N PHE A 438 6.44 8.87 -29.41
CA PHE A 438 5.34 8.31 -28.62
C PHE A 438 5.87 7.54 -27.42
N PHE A 439 6.82 6.63 -27.65
CA PHE A 439 7.40 5.77 -26.61
C PHE A 439 8.14 6.58 -25.53
N ALA A 440 8.97 7.56 -25.92
CA ALA A 440 9.66 8.42 -24.97
C ALA A 440 8.70 9.25 -24.10
N SER A 441 7.56 9.66 -24.66
CA SER A 441 6.51 10.33 -23.89
C SER A 441 5.84 9.37 -22.89
N GLN A 442 5.48 8.16 -23.34
CA GLN A 442 4.88 7.12 -22.50
C GLN A 442 5.81 6.68 -21.35
N ALA A 443 7.12 6.66 -21.59
CA ALA A 443 8.12 6.31 -20.58
C ALA A 443 8.02 7.14 -19.29
N PHE A 444 7.65 8.42 -19.41
CA PHE A 444 7.50 9.35 -18.30
C PHE A 444 6.06 9.57 -17.82
N ASP A 445 5.07 9.01 -18.52
CA ASP A 445 3.65 9.09 -18.13
C ASP A 445 3.21 7.82 -17.38
N ASN A 446 3.49 6.63 -17.93
CA ASN A 446 2.99 5.36 -17.39
C ASN A 446 3.94 4.72 -16.38
N HIS A 447 5.25 5.02 -16.46
CA HIS A 447 6.28 4.49 -15.56
C HIS A 447 6.33 2.94 -15.49
N GLU A 448 5.98 2.24 -16.58
CA GLU A 448 6.09 0.78 -16.64
C GLU A 448 7.52 0.29 -16.32
N PRO A 449 7.69 -0.89 -15.68
CA PRO A 449 9.00 -1.37 -15.25
C PRO A 449 10.03 -1.47 -16.38
N TRP A 450 9.63 -1.84 -17.60
CA TRP A 450 10.54 -2.03 -18.73
C TRP A 450 10.94 -0.74 -19.46
N HIS A 451 10.30 0.41 -19.18
CA HIS A 451 10.63 1.67 -19.87
C HIS A 451 12.08 2.11 -19.64
N ILE A 452 12.62 1.82 -18.45
CA ILE A 452 14.02 2.15 -18.10
C ILE A 452 15.03 1.37 -18.94
N ASP A 453 14.67 0.20 -19.44
CA ASP A 453 15.53 -0.64 -20.29
C ASP A 453 15.35 -0.31 -21.78
N MET A 454 14.10 -0.10 -22.20
CA MET A 454 13.76 0.07 -23.61
C MET A 454 14.08 1.47 -24.14
N LEU A 455 13.85 2.54 -23.37
CA LEU A 455 14.10 3.91 -23.86
C LEU A 455 15.57 4.16 -24.24
N PRO A 456 16.57 3.77 -23.40
CA PRO A 456 17.98 3.87 -23.79
C PRO A 456 18.31 3.04 -25.02
N ALA A 457 17.74 1.83 -25.14
CA ALA A 457 17.98 0.95 -26.28
C ALA A 457 17.39 1.52 -27.59
N SER A 458 16.17 2.06 -27.55
CA SER A 458 15.54 2.71 -28.70
C SER A 458 16.30 3.95 -29.14
N LEU A 459 16.79 4.77 -28.21
CA LEU A 459 17.63 5.93 -28.53
C LEU A 459 18.96 5.52 -29.19
N LEU A 460 19.57 4.42 -28.73
CA LEU A 460 20.77 3.87 -29.35
C LEU A 460 20.52 3.37 -30.78
N GLN A 461 19.45 2.60 -30.97
CA GLN A 461 19.06 2.10 -32.29
C GLN A 461 18.80 3.24 -33.28
N MET A 462 18.16 4.31 -32.82
CA MET A 462 17.80 5.48 -33.62
C MET A 462 18.88 6.57 -33.67
N ASN A 463 20.04 6.37 -33.02
CA ASN A 463 21.09 7.39 -32.87
C ASN A 463 21.49 8.04 -34.22
N ARG A 464 21.58 7.23 -35.29
CA ARG A 464 21.95 7.70 -36.64
C ARG A 464 20.86 8.56 -37.30
N LEU A 465 19.60 8.41 -36.88
CA LEU A 465 18.46 9.16 -37.39
C LEU A 465 18.17 10.44 -36.58
N LEU A 466 18.75 10.60 -35.39
CA LEU A 466 18.62 11.78 -34.53
C LEU A 466 19.50 12.95 -35.01
N ASN A 467 19.07 13.59 -36.11
CA ASN A 467 19.58 14.88 -36.58
C ASN A 467 18.83 16.06 -35.90
N GLY A 468 19.22 17.30 -36.20
CA GLY A 468 18.64 18.51 -35.59
C GLY A 468 17.11 18.62 -35.74
N SER A 469 16.55 18.23 -36.89
CA SER A 469 15.09 18.19 -37.09
C SER A 469 14.41 17.08 -36.30
N ASN A 470 14.98 15.88 -36.26
CA ASN A 470 14.35 14.73 -35.61
C ASN A 470 14.43 14.80 -34.08
N ILE A 471 15.51 15.36 -33.51
CA ILE A 471 15.60 15.55 -32.05
C ILE A 471 14.57 16.56 -31.53
N ASN A 472 14.22 17.60 -32.31
CA ASN A 472 13.17 18.54 -31.92
C ASN A 472 11.81 17.87 -31.74
N LYS A 473 11.52 16.78 -32.46
CA LYS A 473 10.26 16.04 -32.29
C LYS A 473 10.12 15.44 -30.88
N LEU A 474 11.22 15.26 -30.14
CA LEU A 474 11.22 14.76 -28.77
C LEU A 474 10.88 15.85 -27.73
N GLU A 475 10.56 17.08 -28.14
CA GLU A 475 10.15 18.17 -27.24
C GLU A 475 9.07 17.73 -26.21
N PRO A 476 7.99 17.01 -26.57
CA PRO A 476 6.97 16.62 -25.61
C PRO A 476 7.49 15.65 -24.54
N ALA A 477 8.42 14.77 -24.88
CA ALA A 477 9.06 13.86 -23.93
C ALA A 477 10.05 14.63 -23.03
N LEU A 478 10.77 15.62 -23.59
CA LEU A 478 11.70 16.46 -22.83
C LEU A 478 10.96 17.31 -21.79
N GLN A 479 9.80 17.87 -22.14
CA GLN A 479 8.96 18.59 -21.18
C GLN A 479 8.58 17.72 -19.97
N ARG A 480 8.25 16.45 -20.20
CA ARG A 480 7.92 15.49 -19.13
C ARG A 480 9.14 15.14 -18.29
N ALA A 481 10.27 14.83 -18.93
CA ALA A 481 11.52 14.53 -18.23
C ALA A 481 11.97 15.68 -17.33
N LEU A 482 11.92 16.93 -17.85
CA LEU A 482 12.21 18.12 -17.07
C LEU A 482 11.29 18.24 -15.85
N LYS A 483 9.97 18.06 -16.03
CA LYS A 483 9.01 18.08 -14.93
C LYS A 483 9.28 16.99 -13.87
N THR A 484 9.70 15.80 -14.28
CA THR A 484 10.05 14.69 -13.38
C THR A 484 11.25 15.04 -12.48
N VAL A 485 12.21 15.82 -12.99
CA VAL A 485 13.37 16.27 -12.20
C VAL A 485 13.05 17.51 -11.35
N GLY A 486 12.26 18.46 -11.87
CA GLY A 486 11.97 19.70 -11.14
C GLY A 486 10.86 19.57 -10.12
N ASN A 487 11.22 19.23 -8.87
CA ASN A 487 10.48 19.37 -7.60
C ASN A 487 8.95 19.10 -7.60
N SER A 488 8.43 18.43 -8.63
CA SER A 488 7.03 18.09 -8.77
C SER A 488 6.84 16.73 -8.14
N TYR A 489 6.60 16.71 -6.83
CA TYR A 489 6.36 15.45 -6.11
C TYR A 489 5.15 14.72 -6.71
N SER A 490 5.41 13.56 -7.33
CA SER A 490 4.38 12.62 -7.77
C SER A 490 4.46 11.36 -6.90
N PRO A 491 3.37 10.93 -6.25
CA PRO A 491 3.38 9.75 -5.38
C PRO A 491 3.63 8.43 -6.15
N LEU A 492 3.53 8.46 -7.48
CA LEU A 492 3.77 7.32 -8.38
C LEU A 492 5.20 7.25 -8.93
N GLN A 493 6.03 8.28 -8.70
CA GLN A 493 7.40 8.33 -9.21
C GLN A 493 8.39 7.81 -8.18
N GLY A 494 9.36 7.01 -8.63
CA GLY A 494 10.49 6.53 -7.85
C GLY A 494 11.80 7.22 -8.24
N ASN A 495 12.91 6.82 -7.59
CA ASN A 495 14.23 7.32 -7.91
C ASN A 495 14.68 6.85 -9.31
N LEU A 496 14.19 5.69 -9.78
CA LEU A 496 14.55 5.19 -11.12
C LEU A 496 13.93 6.04 -12.23
N ASP A 497 12.78 6.67 -12.00
CA ASP A 497 12.17 7.60 -12.96
C ASP A 497 12.99 8.89 -13.07
N GLN A 498 13.53 9.36 -11.94
CA GLN A 498 14.41 10.53 -11.92
C GLN A 498 15.73 10.28 -12.65
N ILE A 499 16.36 9.11 -12.50
CA ILE A 499 17.59 8.81 -13.26
C ILE A 499 17.32 8.63 -14.74
N LEU A 500 16.19 8.03 -15.13
CA LEU A 500 15.83 7.88 -16.54
C LEU A 500 15.55 9.25 -17.18
N ALA A 501 14.86 10.15 -16.47
CA ALA A 501 14.63 11.52 -16.90
C ALA A 501 15.94 12.30 -17.03
N THR A 502 16.85 12.16 -16.06
CA THR A 502 18.19 12.77 -16.09
C THR A 502 18.99 12.29 -17.29
N PHE A 503 19.01 10.98 -17.54
CA PHE A 503 19.62 10.38 -18.74
C PHE A 503 19.06 10.99 -20.03
N PHE A 504 17.73 11.08 -20.14
CA PHE A 504 17.07 11.60 -21.34
C PHE A 504 17.38 13.09 -21.57
N ILE A 505 17.45 13.88 -20.50
CA ILE A 505 17.87 15.28 -20.56
C ILE A 505 19.32 15.39 -21.05
N ASP A 506 20.24 14.56 -20.54
CA ASP A 506 21.64 14.53 -20.99
C ASP A 506 21.76 14.18 -22.49
N VAL A 507 20.93 13.26 -22.99
CA VAL A 507 20.85 12.95 -24.42
C VAL A 507 20.38 14.17 -25.22
N CYS A 508 19.32 14.86 -24.79
CA CYS A 508 18.81 16.05 -25.45
C CYS A 508 19.84 17.19 -25.45
N ILE A 509 20.56 17.40 -24.34
CA ILE A 509 21.64 18.39 -24.23
C ILE A 509 22.77 18.06 -25.22
N TYR A 510 23.18 16.79 -25.34
CA TYR A 510 24.20 16.36 -26.29
C TYR A 510 23.84 16.74 -27.73
N TYR A 511 22.63 16.40 -28.19
CA TYR A 511 22.21 16.73 -29.55
C TYR A 511 21.98 18.23 -29.76
N THR A 512 21.53 18.94 -28.75
CA THR A 512 21.40 20.41 -28.79
C THR A 512 22.76 21.08 -29.00
N ARG A 513 23.81 20.57 -28.35
CA ARG A 513 25.20 21.02 -28.55
C ARG A 513 25.76 20.62 -29.91
N LYS A 514 25.37 19.45 -30.43
CA LYS A 514 25.81 18.95 -31.74
C LYS A 514 25.19 19.73 -32.90
N TYR A 515 23.93 20.19 -32.77
CA TYR A 515 23.17 20.90 -33.80
C TYR A 515 22.56 22.22 -33.28
N PRO A 516 23.37 23.21 -32.84
CA PRO A 516 22.87 24.39 -32.13
C PRO A 516 21.97 25.29 -32.99
N GLY A 517 22.16 25.33 -34.30
CA GLY A 517 21.34 26.13 -35.22
C GLY A 517 19.94 25.55 -35.46
N GLU A 518 19.80 24.22 -35.35
CA GLU A 518 18.57 23.48 -35.67
C GLU A 518 17.73 23.16 -34.42
N THR A 519 18.31 23.24 -33.21
CA THR A 519 17.67 22.80 -31.96
C THR A 519 17.17 23.95 -31.07
N LYS A 520 16.85 25.11 -31.68
CA LYS A 520 16.40 26.31 -30.96
C LYS A 520 15.17 26.07 -30.07
N ILE A 521 14.26 25.18 -30.48
CA ILE A 521 13.06 24.82 -29.71
C ILE A 521 13.45 24.19 -28.37
N LEU A 522 14.38 23.23 -28.37
CA LEU A 522 14.87 22.59 -27.14
C LEU A 522 15.67 23.57 -26.27
N GLN A 523 16.47 24.45 -26.87
CA GLN A 523 17.20 25.51 -26.15
C GLN A 523 16.24 26.43 -25.39
N GLN A 524 15.19 26.92 -26.07
CA GLN A 524 14.15 27.74 -25.44
C GLN A 524 13.43 27.01 -24.31
N LEU A 525 13.21 25.69 -24.47
CA LEU A 525 12.57 24.89 -23.43
C LEU A 525 13.44 24.78 -22.18
N PHE A 526 14.75 24.54 -22.33
CA PHE A 526 15.69 24.54 -21.20
C PHE A 526 15.71 25.90 -20.49
N GLU A 527 15.83 27.00 -21.25
CA GLU A 527 15.83 28.37 -20.70
C GLU A 527 14.54 28.71 -19.94
N LYS A 528 13.39 28.22 -20.41
CA LYS A 528 12.08 28.44 -19.77
C LYS A 528 11.94 27.66 -18.47
N PHE A 529 12.48 26.45 -18.40
CA PHE A 529 12.42 25.60 -17.21
C PHE A 529 13.20 26.23 -16.04
N ASP A 530 14.38 26.79 -16.33
CA ASP A 530 15.27 27.43 -15.36
C ASP A 530 14.71 28.70 -14.67
N GLN A 531 13.61 29.27 -15.17
CA GLN A 531 13.03 30.51 -14.62
C GLN A 531 12.07 30.26 -13.44
N LYS A 532 11.66 29.01 -13.19
CA LYS A 532 10.65 28.67 -12.17
C LYS A 532 11.22 27.93 -10.96
N ASP A 533 12.25 27.11 -11.14
CA ASP A 533 12.97 26.38 -10.10
C ASP A 533 14.48 26.60 -10.30
N GLY A 534 15.22 26.96 -9.25
CA GLY A 534 16.52 27.63 -9.39
C GLY A 534 17.60 26.87 -10.17
N ASN A 535 18.16 27.49 -11.21
CA ASN A 535 19.48 27.28 -11.86
C ASN A 535 20.03 25.84 -12.11
N GLU A 536 19.33 24.75 -11.83
CA GLU A 536 19.87 23.39 -11.97
C GLU A 536 20.16 23.04 -13.43
N ILE A 537 19.21 23.25 -14.36
CA ILE A 537 19.42 22.92 -15.78
C ILE A 537 20.42 23.90 -16.43
N LYS A 538 20.46 25.18 -16.02
CA LYS A 538 21.57 26.11 -16.41
C LYS A 538 22.94 25.58 -16.00
N ARG A 539 23.06 25.00 -14.80
CA ARG A 539 24.31 24.37 -14.37
C ARG A 539 24.62 23.15 -15.23
N TRP A 540 23.63 22.31 -15.54
CA TRP A 540 23.83 21.10 -16.36
C TRP A 540 24.30 21.45 -17.78
N THR A 541 23.68 22.46 -18.40
CA THR A 541 24.05 22.95 -19.73
C THR A 541 25.39 23.70 -19.75
N ALA A 542 25.88 24.16 -18.60
CA ALA A 542 27.20 24.80 -18.45
C ALA A 542 28.35 23.81 -18.13
N ILE A 543 28.05 22.57 -17.74
CA ILE A 543 29.05 21.53 -17.47
C ILE A 543 29.71 21.07 -18.78
N ASP A 544 30.99 20.69 -18.71
CA ASP A 544 31.79 20.18 -19.84
C ASP A 544 31.01 19.09 -20.62
N PRO A 545 30.97 19.11 -21.97
CA PRO A 545 30.33 18.08 -22.79
C PRO A 545 30.72 16.63 -22.49
N LYS A 546 31.90 16.42 -21.91
CA LYS A 546 32.42 15.12 -21.49
C LYS A 546 31.84 14.65 -20.16
N THR A 547 31.26 15.53 -19.35
CA THR A 547 30.69 15.22 -18.03
C THR A 547 29.16 15.15 -18.12
N SER A 548 28.54 14.27 -17.34
CA SER A 548 27.09 14.03 -17.34
C SER A 548 26.52 14.24 -15.94
N TYR A 549 25.33 14.83 -15.80
CA TYR A 549 24.74 15.01 -14.48
C TYR A 549 24.32 13.66 -13.86
N LEU A 550 23.96 12.70 -14.71
CA LEU A 550 23.73 11.31 -14.30
C LEU A 550 24.92 10.74 -13.52
N GLU A 551 26.17 11.06 -13.88
CA GLU A 551 27.37 10.62 -13.15
C GLU A 551 27.37 11.10 -11.70
N SER A 552 26.92 12.33 -11.47
CA SER A 552 26.84 12.95 -10.14
C SER A 552 25.59 12.55 -9.34
N TRP A 553 24.59 11.92 -9.97
CA TRP A 553 23.35 11.54 -9.30
C TRP A 553 23.59 10.52 -8.19
N GLU A 554 23.07 10.78 -7.00
CA GLU A 554 23.02 9.85 -5.88
C GLU A 554 21.66 9.97 -5.18
N ASN A 555 21.10 8.84 -4.73
CA ASN A 555 19.97 8.88 -3.82
C ASN A 555 20.45 9.29 -2.41
N TYR A 556 19.55 9.86 -1.60
CA TYR A 556 19.88 10.40 -0.27
C TYR A 556 20.66 9.43 0.63
N PHE A 557 20.32 8.14 0.59
CA PHE A 557 20.95 7.10 1.42
C PHE A 557 22.11 6.35 0.74
N LYS A 558 22.42 6.69 -0.52
CA LYS A 558 23.47 6.04 -1.34
C LYS A 558 23.35 4.51 -1.37
N ASP A 559 22.12 4.05 -1.56
CA ASP A 559 21.80 2.63 -1.59
C ASP A 559 22.38 1.99 -2.87
N PRO A 560 23.10 0.87 -2.74
CA PRO A 560 23.86 0.31 -3.86
C PRO A 560 22.98 -0.29 -4.97
N PHE A 561 21.73 -0.67 -4.69
CA PHE A 561 20.85 -1.34 -5.66
C PHE A 561 20.37 -0.44 -6.82
N TYR A 562 20.57 0.89 -6.73
CA TYR A 562 20.33 1.80 -7.86
C TYR A 562 21.49 1.84 -8.86
N LYS A 563 22.70 1.40 -8.46
CA LYS A 563 23.91 1.52 -9.27
C LYS A 563 23.85 0.76 -10.60
N PRO A 564 23.33 -0.49 -10.69
CA PRO A 564 23.29 -1.20 -11.97
C PRO A 564 22.52 -0.42 -13.05
N HIS A 565 21.32 0.06 -12.76
CA HIS A 565 20.54 0.89 -13.70
C HIS A 565 21.31 2.16 -14.11
N LYS A 566 21.90 2.87 -13.13
CA LYS A 566 22.71 4.05 -13.42
C LYS A 566 23.88 3.74 -14.37
N LEU A 567 24.59 2.62 -14.15
CA LEU A 567 25.71 2.20 -15.01
C LEU A 567 25.24 1.85 -16.43
N LEU A 568 24.10 1.16 -16.58
CA LEU A 568 23.52 0.86 -17.89
C LEU A 568 23.12 2.14 -18.66
N LEU A 569 22.53 3.12 -17.96
CA LEU A 569 22.18 4.41 -18.55
C LEU A 569 23.43 5.21 -18.96
N LEU A 570 24.49 5.19 -18.15
CA LEU A 570 25.77 5.82 -18.48
C LEU A 570 26.42 5.15 -19.69
N LEU A 571 26.42 3.82 -19.76
CA LEU A 571 26.91 3.07 -20.91
C LEU A 571 26.13 3.43 -22.19
N ALA A 572 24.80 3.51 -22.10
CA ALA A 572 23.97 3.93 -23.22
C ALA A 572 24.31 5.35 -23.68
N LEU A 573 24.48 6.29 -22.75
CA LEU A 573 24.86 7.66 -23.07
C LEU A 573 26.23 7.73 -23.74
N GLN A 574 27.22 6.96 -23.25
CA GLN A 574 28.54 6.86 -23.84
C GLN A 574 28.48 6.32 -25.28
N LYS A 575 27.71 5.25 -25.51
CA LYS A 575 27.51 4.67 -26.84
C LYS A 575 26.82 5.64 -27.80
N ILE A 576 25.82 6.41 -27.33
CA ILE A 576 25.19 7.49 -28.12
C ILE A 576 26.24 8.52 -28.54
N LYS A 577 27.02 9.05 -27.56
CA LYS A 577 28.02 10.11 -27.79
C LYS A 577 29.15 9.69 -28.73
N SER A 578 29.56 8.42 -28.65
CA SER A 578 30.62 7.83 -29.48
C SER A 578 30.13 7.24 -30.81
N ASN A 579 28.83 7.29 -31.08
CA ASN A 579 28.20 6.67 -32.25
C ASN A 579 28.48 5.16 -32.38
N ASP A 580 28.57 4.47 -31.25
CA ASP A 580 28.71 3.01 -31.18
C ASP A 580 27.36 2.36 -31.48
N SER A 581 27.29 1.59 -32.56
CA SER A 581 26.06 0.91 -33.01
C SER A 581 25.83 -0.46 -32.39
N LEU A 582 26.73 -0.92 -31.51
CA LEU A 582 26.53 -2.19 -30.82
C LEU A 582 25.39 -2.09 -29.79
N PRO A 583 24.43 -3.03 -29.79
CA PRO A 583 23.29 -3.00 -28.89
C PRO A 583 23.70 -3.21 -27.43
N LEU A 584 22.87 -2.78 -26.48
CA LEU A 584 23.00 -3.22 -25.09
C LEU A 584 22.60 -4.70 -25.01
N LEU A 585 23.44 -5.51 -24.37
CA LEU A 585 23.14 -6.92 -24.15
C LEU A 585 21.90 -7.08 -23.28
N SER A 586 21.78 -6.27 -22.23
CA SER A 586 20.71 -6.30 -21.21
C SER A 586 19.33 -5.84 -21.67
N THR A 587 19.20 -5.27 -22.89
CA THR A 587 17.89 -4.91 -23.46
C THR A 587 16.99 -6.13 -23.55
N ILE A 588 15.83 -6.03 -22.91
CA ILE A 588 14.84 -7.09 -22.82
C ILE A 588 14.18 -7.36 -24.18
N THR A 589 13.59 -8.55 -24.31
CA THR A 589 12.85 -8.99 -25.52
C THR A 589 11.40 -9.34 -25.20
N HIS A 590 11.13 -9.75 -23.97
CA HIS A 590 9.82 -10.21 -23.51
C HIS A 590 9.54 -9.63 -22.12
N ALA A 591 8.30 -9.20 -21.89
CA ALA A 591 7.87 -8.74 -20.58
C ALA A 591 7.92 -9.89 -19.54
N PRO A 592 8.08 -9.58 -18.23
CA PRO A 592 8.37 -8.24 -17.71
C PRO A 592 9.86 -7.84 -17.83
N CYS A 593 10.77 -8.79 -18.04
CA CYS A 593 12.22 -8.51 -18.00
C CYS A 593 13.14 -9.52 -18.70
N HIS A 594 12.62 -10.43 -19.53
CA HIS A 594 13.39 -11.54 -20.06
C HIS A 594 14.09 -11.23 -21.39
N ILE A 595 15.25 -11.87 -21.57
CA ILE A 595 15.98 -11.91 -22.84
C ILE A 595 15.86 -13.32 -23.42
N GLU A 596 15.44 -13.40 -24.68
CA GLU A 596 15.44 -14.65 -25.44
C GLU A 596 16.89 -15.13 -25.66
N PRO A 597 17.19 -16.41 -25.37
CA PRO A 597 18.54 -16.96 -25.50
C PRO A 597 19.20 -16.75 -26.87
N LEU A 598 18.45 -16.96 -27.96
CA LEU A 598 18.98 -16.81 -29.31
C LEU A 598 19.34 -15.34 -29.60
N THR A 599 18.50 -14.41 -29.19
CA THR A 599 18.76 -12.98 -29.29
C THR A 599 20.02 -12.58 -28.51
N LEU A 600 20.24 -13.12 -27.30
CA LEU A 600 21.47 -12.88 -26.54
C LEU A 600 22.72 -13.34 -27.31
N VAL A 601 22.69 -14.56 -27.86
CA VAL A 601 23.79 -15.08 -28.68
C VAL A 601 24.04 -14.20 -29.90
N ASN A 602 23.00 -13.77 -30.60
CA ASN A 602 23.13 -12.90 -31.76
C ASN A 602 23.77 -11.55 -31.39
N LYS A 603 23.41 -10.95 -30.25
CA LYS A 603 24.08 -9.74 -29.76
C LYS A 603 25.56 -9.99 -29.44
N LEU A 604 25.90 -11.11 -28.78
CA LEU A 604 27.29 -11.48 -28.48
C LEU A 604 28.12 -11.66 -29.75
N VAL A 605 27.54 -12.24 -30.81
CA VAL A 605 28.19 -12.37 -32.13
C VAL A 605 28.53 -10.99 -32.70
N LEU A 606 27.68 -9.97 -32.55
CA LEU A 606 27.98 -8.61 -32.99
C LEU A 606 29.19 -8.01 -32.25
N TYR A 607 29.27 -8.21 -30.93
CA TYR A 607 30.42 -7.77 -30.13
C TYR A 607 31.72 -8.46 -30.57
N GLN A 608 31.66 -9.78 -30.77
CA GLN A 608 32.80 -10.57 -31.25
C GLN A 608 33.28 -10.09 -32.63
N GLN A 609 32.35 -9.87 -33.57
CA GLN A 609 32.67 -9.36 -34.92
C GLN A 609 33.28 -7.96 -34.89
N ALA A 610 32.87 -7.12 -33.93
CA ALA A 610 33.45 -5.79 -33.73
C ALA A 610 34.79 -5.81 -32.97
N GLY A 611 35.28 -6.99 -32.55
CA GLY A 611 36.51 -7.12 -31.77
C GLY A 611 36.44 -6.44 -30.40
N LYS A 612 35.23 -6.23 -29.85
CA LYS A 612 35.01 -5.57 -28.56
C LYS A 612 34.45 -6.59 -27.57
N TYR A 613 35.02 -6.65 -26.37
CA TYR A 613 34.41 -7.39 -25.27
C TYR A 613 33.22 -6.59 -24.70
N PRO A 614 32.10 -7.23 -24.32
CA PRO A 614 30.97 -6.54 -23.72
C PRO A 614 31.32 -5.78 -22.43
N ASP A 615 30.54 -4.72 -22.13
CA ASP A 615 30.62 -4.09 -20.82
C ASP A 615 30.22 -5.07 -19.72
N SER A 616 30.92 -5.02 -18.60
CA SER A 616 30.78 -6.01 -17.52
C SER A 616 29.39 -6.04 -16.89
N ILE A 617 28.82 -4.88 -16.54
CA ILE A 617 27.51 -4.84 -15.89
C ILE A 617 26.40 -5.14 -16.89
N ASP A 618 26.52 -4.63 -18.12
CA ASP A 618 25.58 -4.98 -19.21
C ASP A 618 25.55 -6.49 -19.47
N PHE A 619 26.72 -7.14 -19.48
CA PHE A 619 26.80 -8.58 -19.68
C PHE A 619 26.24 -9.37 -18.49
N GLN A 620 26.60 -9.00 -17.26
CA GLN A 620 26.06 -9.65 -16.05
C GLN A 620 24.52 -9.54 -15.98
N VAL A 621 23.94 -8.37 -16.24
CA VAL A 621 22.48 -8.19 -16.27
C VAL A 621 21.85 -8.99 -17.41
N ALA A 622 22.48 -9.03 -18.59
CA ALA A 622 21.99 -9.82 -19.71
C ALA A 622 21.93 -11.33 -19.41
N ILE A 623 23.00 -11.87 -18.80
CA ILE A 623 23.05 -13.25 -18.31
C ILE A 623 21.94 -13.50 -17.30
N SER A 624 21.78 -12.60 -16.32
CA SER A 624 20.78 -12.74 -15.26
C SER A 624 19.33 -12.73 -15.79
N ARG A 625 19.06 -12.00 -16.87
CA ARG A 625 17.74 -11.88 -17.52
C ARG A 625 17.42 -12.97 -18.54
N CYS A 626 18.41 -13.76 -18.96
CA CYS A 626 18.24 -14.75 -20.02
C CYS A 626 17.19 -15.81 -19.61
N ASN A 627 16.18 -16.03 -20.45
CA ASN A 627 15.15 -17.04 -20.19
C ASN A 627 15.70 -18.43 -20.52
N LEU A 628 15.99 -19.25 -19.50
CA LEU A 628 16.61 -20.56 -19.71
C LEU A 628 15.60 -21.70 -19.95
N ALA A 629 14.33 -21.40 -20.26
CA ALA A 629 13.32 -22.44 -20.49
C ALA A 629 13.49 -23.16 -21.83
N ASN A 630 13.82 -22.43 -22.90
CA ASN A 630 14.06 -22.98 -24.25
C ASN A 630 15.37 -22.43 -24.83
N THR A 631 16.42 -23.26 -24.84
CA THR A 631 17.78 -22.84 -25.21
C THR A 631 18.33 -23.53 -26.47
N THR A 632 17.57 -24.43 -27.09
CA THR A 632 18.06 -25.30 -28.17
C THR A 632 18.66 -24.52 -29.34
N ALA A 633 17.91 -23.57 -29.92
CA ALA A 633 18.38 -22.75 -31.04
C ALA A 633 19.59 -21.87 -30.66
N ALA A 634 19.66 -21.44 -29.39
CA ALA A 634 20.77 -20.63 -28.90
C ALA A 634 22.05 -21.45 -28.73
N ILE A 635 21.95 -22.72 -28.31
CA ILE A 635 23.08 -23.66 -28.23
C ILE A 635 23.68 -23.86 -29.62
N GLU A 636 22.85 -24.19 -30.62
CA GLU A 636 23.30 -24.39 -32.01
C GLU A 636 24.00 -23.13 -32.56
N ALA A 637 23.41 -21.95 -32.34
CA ALA A 637 23.99 -20.69 -32.75
C ALA A 637 25.30 -20.37 -32.03
N ALA A 638 25.40 -20.66 -30.73
CA ALA A 638 26.62 -20.43 -29.93
C ALA A 638 27.76 -21.37 -30.38
N GLU A 639 27.47 -22.64 -30.63
CA GLU A 639 28.45 -23.61 -31.12
C GLU A 639 29.03 -23.20 -32.47
N ALA A 640 28.17 -22.72 -33.37
CA ALA A 640 28.52 -22.35 -34.74
C ALA A 640 29.18 -20.96 -34.88
N LYS A 641 28.78 -19.98 -34.06
CA LYS A 641 29.13 -18.56 -34.31
C LYS A 641 30.02 -17.92 -33.24
N LEU A 642 30.00 -18.39 -32.00
CA LEU A 642 30.83 -17.83 -30.92
C LEU A 642 32.18 -18.58 -30.80
N GLN A 643 33.18 -17.90 -30.25
CA GLN A 643 34.52 -18.45 -30.04
C GLN A 643 35.06 -18.08 -28.64
N GLY A 644 36.06 -18.84 -28.18
CA GLY A 644 36.75 -18.58 -26.91
C GLY A 644 35.81 -18.53 -25.70
N GLU A 645 36.06 -17.60 -24.78
CA GLU A 645 35.31 -17.46 -23.53
C GLU A 645 33.80 -17.21 -23.75
N LEU A 646 33.40 -16.41 -24.75
CA LEU A 646 31.99 -16.10 -25.00
C LEU A 646 31.20 -17.36 -25.39
N LYS A 647 31.82 -18.28 -26.13
CA LYS A 647 31.21 -19.58 -26.46
C LYS A 647 30.99 -20.40 -25.20
N HIS A 648 32.02 -20.57 -24.37
CA HIS A 648 31.93 -21.39 -23.17
C HIS A 648 30.95 -20.82 -22.13
N ILE A 649 30.91 -19.49 -21.96
CA ILE A 649 29.90 -18.84 -21.10
C ILE A 649 28.48 -19.17 -21.59
N ALA A 650 28.21 -19.02 -22.89
CA ALA A 650 26.89 -19.28 -23.46
C ALA A 650 26.49 -20.77 -23.32
N LEU A 651 27.39 -21.70 -23.66
CA LEU A 651 27.12 -23.13 -23.57
C LEU A 651 26.94 -23.61 -22.12
N PHE A 652 27.67 -23.02 -21.18
CA PHE A 652 27.49 -23.27 -19.76
C PHE A 652 26.14 -22.73 -19.26
N LEU A 653 25.80 -21.48 -19.56
CA LEU A 653 24.52 -20.87 -19.18
C LEU A 653 23.31 -21.67 -19.71
N PHE A 654 23.41 -22.19 -20.94
CA PHE A 654 22.34 -22.98 -21.56
C PHE A 654 22.32 -24.45 -21.14
N GLY A 655 23.22 -24.86 -20.24
CA GLY A 655 23.26 -26.19 -19.65
C GLY A 655 23.84 -27.29 -20.56
N LYS A 656 24.45 -26.91 -21.69
CA LYS A 656 25.17 -27.82 -22.60
C LYS A 656 26.51 -28.24 -22.00
N GLU A 657 27.30 -27.28 -21.54
CA GLU A 657 28.48 -27.54 -20.71
C GLU A 657 28.05 -27.63 -19.25
N LYS A 658 28.23 -28.79 -18.62
CA LYS A 658 27.89 -28.98 -17.19
C LYS A 658 28.90 -28.34 -16.25
N GLU A 659 30.16 -28.29 -16.70
CA GLU A 659 31.29 -27.69 -15.99
C GLU A 659 31.82 -26.49 -16.77
N PRO A 660 32.17 -25.38 -16.11
CA PRO A 660 32.70 -24.19 -16.77
C PRO A 660 34.07 -24.48 -17.39
N GLN A 661 34.29 -23.99 -18.62
CA GLN A 661 35.52 -24.23 -19.39
C GLN A 661 36.37 -22.95 -19.53
N PRO A 662 37.72 -23.05 -19.48
CA PRO A 662 38.60 -21.89 -19.67
C PRO A 662 38.54 -21.35 -21.12
N PRO A 663 38.93 -20.08 -21.35
CA PRO A 663 39.55 -19.16 -20.39
C PRO A 663 38.54 -18.41 -19.51
N PHE A 664 38.96 -18.10 -18.27
CA PHE A 664 38.16 -17.38 -17.26
C PHE A 664 38.63 -15.91 -17.13
N ASN A 665 38.57 -15.15 -18.22
CA ASN A 665 39.02 -13.75 -18.19
C ASN A 665 38.06 -12.86 -17.39
N SER A 666 36.75 -13.10 -17.46
CA SER A 666 35.74 -12.36 -16.69
C SER A 666 35.14 -13.21 -15.57
N GLN A 667 35.76 -13.18 -14.40
CA GLN A 667 35.29 -13.94 -13.22
C GLN A 667 33.85 -13.56 -12.83
N VAL A 668 33.47 -12.28 -12.95
CA VAL A 668 32.13 -11.79 -12.58
C VAL A 668 31.04 -12.33 -13.49
N VAL A 669 31.29 -12.46 -14.79
CA VAL A 669 30.30 -13.01 -15.74
C VAL A 669 30.15 -14.51 -15.52
N TRP A 670 31.25 -15.24 -15.26
CA TRP A 670 31.20 -16.65 -14.88
C TRP A 670 30.42 -16.89 -13.59
N MET A 671 30.65 -16.07 -12.56
CA MET A 671 29.87 -16.08 -11.32
C MET A 671 28.39 -15.76 -11.57
N CYS A 672 28.08 -14.77 -12.39
CA CYS A 672 26.69 -14.43 -12.70
C CYS A 672 26.00 -15.55 -13.49
N SER A 673 26.73 -16.25 -14.36
CA SER A 673 26.23 -17.38 -15.14
C SER A 673 25.86 -18.56 -14.25
N SER A 674 26.70 -18.89 -13.25
CA SER A 674 26.37 -19.96 -12.29
C SER A 674 25.18 -19.61 -11.40
N LEU A 675 25.04 -18.33 -11.03
CA LEU A 675 23.94 -17.85 -10.20
C LEU A 675 22.61 -17.74 -10.96
N ALA A 676 22.64 -17.68 -12.30
CA ALA A 676 21.43 -17.67 -13.14
C ALA A 676 20.83 -19.08 -13.35
N LEU A 677 21.58 -20.13 -13.08
CA LEU A 677 21.10 -21.52 -13.18
C LEU A 677 20.13 -21.83 -12.03
N ALA A 678 19.16 -22.71 -12.29
CA ALA A 678 18.18 -23.13 -11.28
C ALA A 678 18.86 -23.78 -10.06
N ASN A 679 19.82 -24.68 -10.33
CA ASN A 679 20.67 -25.26 -9.30
C ASN A 679 21.88 -24.37 -9.07
N LYS A 680 21.81 -23.55 -8.01
CA LYS A 680 22.88 -22.62 -7.63
C LYS A 680 23.98 -23.44 -6.93
N LEU A 681 25.00 -23.84 -7.69
CA LEU A 681 26.10 -24.69 -7.24
C LEU A 681 27.43 -23.92 -7.17
N THR A 682 28.36 -24.46 -6.37
CA THR A 682 29.76 -24.04 -6.38
C THR A 682 30.58 -24.98 -7.29
N TYR A 683 31.38 -24.40 -8.17
CA TYR A 683 32.28 -25.10 -9.08
C TYR A 683 33.73 -25.05 -8.61
N PRO A 684 34.49 -26.17 -8.63
CA PRO A 684 35.91 -26.20 -8.27
C PRO A 684 36.78 -25.28 -9.14
N ALA A 685 36.42 -25.11 -10.42
CA ALA A 685 37.11 -24.24 -11.36
C ALA A 685 37.16 -22.76 -10.92
N PHE A 686 36.19 -22.32 -10.11
CA PHE A 686 36.09 -20.96 -9.59
C PHE A 686 36.78 -20.79 -8.22
N SER A 687 37.44 -21.83 -7.69
CA SER A 687 38.08 -21.79 -6.36
C SER A 687 39.13 -20.68 -6.20
N SER A 688 39.75 -20.24 -7.29
CA SER A 688 40.70 -19.12 -7.31
C SER A 688 40.02 -17.74 -7.40
N PHE A 689 38.71 -17.68 -7.65
CA PHE A 689 37.99 -16.42 -7.78
C PHE A 689 37.90 -15.73 -6.43
N ALA A 690 38.01 -14.39 -6.43
CA ALA A 690 37.92 -13.62 -5.20
C ALA A 690 36.61 -13.82 -4.43
N TYR A 691 35.51 -14.06 -5.14
CA TYR A 691 34.17 -14.23 -4.58
C TYR A 691 34.01 -15.49 -3.72
N TYR A 692 34.83 -16.52 -3.96
CA TYR A 692 34.80 -17.77 -3.20
C TYR A 692 35.37 -17.65 -1.78
N LYS A 693 35.94 -16.49 -1.43
CA LYS A 693 36.31 -16.15 -0.05
C LYS A 693 35.10 -15.85 0.85
N TYR A 694 33.93 -15.58 0.26
CA TYR A 694 32.70 -15.25 0.99
C TYR A 694 31.74 -16.43 1.05
N PRO A 695 30.88 -16.52 2.08
CA PRO A 695 29.81 -17.51 2.13
C PRO A 695 28.91 -17.41 0.88
N PHE A 696 28.67 -18.55 0.23
CA PHE A 696 27.89 -18.60 -1.01
C PHE A 696 26.44 -18.11 -0.84
N ALA A 697 25.89 -18.23 0.37
CA ALA A 697 24.57 -17.72 0.77
C ALA A 697 24.37 -16.22 0.47
N ILE A 698 25.45 -15.41 0.50
CA ILE A 698 25.38 -13.98 0.19
C ILE A 698 24.96 -13.73 -1.26
N PHE A 699 25.26 -14.66 -2.16
CA PHE A 699 24.93 -14.55 -3.58
C PHE A 699 23.64 -15.29 -3.96
N THR A 700 23.21 -16.28 -3.17
CA THR A 700 21.99 -17.07 -3.44
C THR A 700 20.78 -16.66 -2.61
N GLY A 701 20.99 -15.84 -1.57
CA GLY A 701 19.95 -15.44 -0.62
C GLY A 701 19.53 -16.52 0.37
N GLN A 702 20.16 -17.69 0.34
CA GLN A 702 19.82 -18.85 1.17
C GLN A 702 20.47 -18.73 2.54
N PHE A 703 19.88 -17.90 3.39
CA PHE A 703 20.34 -17.69 4.77
C PHE A 703 19.52 -18.51 5.77
N PRO A 704 20.13 -19.00 6.87
CA PRO A 704 19.38 -19.59 7.96
C PRO A 704 18.39 -18.59 8.56
N TRP A 705 17.17 -19.04 8.83
CA TRP A 705 16.12 -18.20 9.40
C TRP A 705 15.38 -18.92 10.53
N GLN A 706 14.69 -18.17 11.38
CA GLN A 706 13.84 -18.71 12.44
C GLN A 706 12.73 -17.74 12.83
N SER A 707 11.59 -18.29 13.25
CA SER A 707 10.56 -17.55 13.96
C SER A 707 10.80 -17.69 15.46
N VAL A 708 10.96 -16.57 16.15
CA VAL A 708 11.24 -16.56 17.60
C VAL A 708 10.28 -15.64 18.34
N GLN A 709 9.94 -16.04 19.56
CA GLN A 709 9.34 -15.18 20.55
C GLN A 709 10.43 -14.81 21.56
N GLU A 710 10.66 -13.52 21.77
CA GLU A 710 11.67 -13.04 22.72
C GLU A 710 11.09 -11.96 23.64
N GLU A 711 11.62 -11.90 24.86
CA GLU A 711 11.37 -10.82 25.79
C GLU A 711 12.33 -9.66 25.53
N TYR A 712 11.83 -8.44 25.62
CA TYR A 712 12.62 -7.23 25.48
C TYR A 712 12.20 -6.18 26.52
N LYS A 713 13.12 -5.29 26.86
CA LYS A 713 12.83 -4.18 27.77
C LYS A 713 12.23 -3.02 26.99
N ASN A 714 11.11 -2.50 27.48
CA ASN A 714 10.47 -1.31 26.93
C ASN A 714 10.20 -0.29 28.05
N GLN A 715 9.95 0.96 27.68
CA GLN A 715 9.63 2.03 28.62
C GLN A 715 8.18 2.48 28.42
N ARG A 716 7.45 2.62 29.52
CA ARG A 716 6.13 3.28 29.53
C ARG A 716 6.14 4.41 30.53
N TYR A 717 5.43 5.50 30.21
CA TYR A 717 5.28 6.60 31.15
C TYR A 717 4.26 6.22 32.23
N ASP A 718 4.70 6.18 33.49
CA ASP A 718 3.84 5.99 34.65
C ASP A 718 3.31 7.37 35.08
N TYR A 719 2.06 7.66 34.69
CA TYR A 719 1.40 8.94 34.99
C TYR A 719 1.22 9.19 36.50
N GLN A 720 1.17 8.14 37.33
CA GLN A 720 1.06 8.29 38.78
C GLN A 720 2.40 8.68 39.40
N LYS A 721 3.50 8.13 38.87
CA LYS A 721 4.86 8.41 39.36
C LYS A 721 5.56 9.54 38.60
N GLN A 722 4.92 10.09 37.57
CA GLN A 722 5.45 11.09 36.64
C GLN A 722 6.84 10.73 36.08
N LYS A 723 7.10 9.44 35.84
CA LYS A 723 8.38 8.95 35.34
C LYS A 723 8.22 7.78 34.40
N SER A 724 9.17 7.62 33.47
CA SER A 724 9.28 6.43 32.64
C SER A 724 9.71 5.24 33.51
N VAL A 725 8.96 4.15 33.45
CA VAL A 725 9.27 2.88 34.10
C VAL A 725 9.59 1.82 33.05
N GLU A 726 10.65 1.05 33.28
CA GLU A 726 10.95 -0.13 32.46
C GLU A 726 9.96 -1.25 32.78
N TYR A 727 9.52 -1.95 31.74
CA TYR A 727 8.78 -3.18 31.84
C TYR A 727 9.28 -4.18 30.80
N ILE A 728 9.09 -5.47 31.08
CA ILE A 728 9.41 -6.54 30.14
C ILE A 728 8.17 -6.76 29.28
N ASP A 729 8.36 -6.68 27.98
CA ASP A 729 7.36 -6.97 26.96
C ASP A 729 7.85 -8.15 26.10
N SER A 730 6.97 -8.77 25.34
CA SER A 730 7.32 -9.89 24.45
C SER A 730 6.97 -9.54 23.01
N ARG A 731 7.83 -9.97 22.07
CA ARG A 731 7.59 -9.77 20.64
C ARG A 731 7.88 -11.04 19.87
N LYS A 732 7.16 -11.23 18.77
CA LYS A 732 7.38 -12.30 17.80
C LYS A 732 8.10 -11.74 16.59
N LEU A 733 9.15 -12.42 16.17
CA LEU A 733 10.05 -11.98 15.11
C LEU A 733 10.33 -13.10 14.14
N LEU A 734 10.43 -12.75 12.86
CA LEU A 734 11.14 -13.52 11.87
C LEU A 734 12.57 -12.97 11.78
N LYS A 735 13.56 -13.81 12.09
CA LYS A 735 14.98 -13.46 12.00
C LYS A 735 15.65 -14.20 10.87
N ILE A 736 16.33 -13.47 9.98
CA ILE A 736 17.22 -14.02 8.96
C ILE A 736 18.66 -13.71 9.37
N HIS A 737 19.53 -14.72 9.38
CA HIS A 737 20.93 -14.59 9.76
C HIS A 737 21.79 -14.21 8.56
N ILE A 738 21.77 -12.93 8.21
CA ILE A 738 22.61 -12.38 7.13
C ILE A 738 24.01 -12.09 7.68
N GLU A 739 25.01 -12.87 7.27
CA GLU A 739 26.41 -12.62 7.61
C GLU A 739 26.89 -11.31 6.95
N LYS A 740 27.22 -10.30 7.77
CA LYS A 740 27.77 -9.04 7.27
C LYS A 740 29.19 -9.27 6.76
N LYS A 741 29.49 -8.87 5.51
CA LYS A 741 30.88 -8.76 5.00
C LYS A 741 31.65 -7.84 5.96
N THR A 742 32.51 -8.41 6.82
CA THR A 742 33.40 -7.64 7.69
C THR A 742 34.52 -7.05 6.85
N GLN A 743 34.30 -5.87 6.26
CA GLN A 743 35.41 -5.04 5.84
C GLN A 743 36.10 -4.54 7.12
N LYS A 744 37.36 -4.97 7.35
CA LYS A 744 38.19 -4.37 8.40
C LYS A 744 38.19 -2.86 8.17
N ALA A 745 37.59 -2.12 9.09
CA ALA A 745 37.59 -0.66 9.03
C ALA A 745 39.05 -0.19 8.97
N ALA A 746 39.40 0.50 7.89
CA ALA A 746 40.71 1.11 7.74
C ALA A 746 40.94 2.05 8.93
N THR A 747 41.96 1.78 9.75
CA THR A 747 42.28 2.55 10.96
C THR A 747 42.60 4.01 10.59
N GLY A 748 42.34 4.96 11.48
CA GLY A 748 42.51 6.40 11.22
C GLY A 748 43.90 6.79 10.68
N LEU A 749 44.94 6.03 11.03
CA LEU A 749 46.29 6.16 10.48
C LEU A 749 46.38 5.87 8.97
N SER A 750 45.64 4.88 8.46
CA SER A 750 45.65 4.54 7.02
C SER A 750 44.98 5.60 6.14
N LYS A 751 43.92 6.26 6.64
CA LYS A 751 43.28 7.41 5.97
C LYS A 751 44.15 8.67 6.00
N PHE A 752 44.92 8.87 7.06
CA PHE A 752 45.84 10.00 7.17
C PHE A 752 47.05 9.83 6.24
N VAL A 753 47.63 8.63 6.20
CA VAL A 753 48.78 8.29 5.35
C VAL A 753 48.41 8.36 3.86
N SER A 754 47.21 7.93 3.45
CA SER A 754 46.75 8.06 2.05
C SER A 754 46.45 9.49 1.62
N SER A 755 46.20 10.42 2.55
CA SER A 755 46.00 11.84 2.26
C SER A 755 47.30 12.63 2.12
N ILE A 756 48.39 12.16 2.75
CA ILE A 756 49.70 12.84 2.77
C ILE A 756 50.63 12.29 1.69
N PHE A 757 50.64 10.98 1.48
CA PHE A 757 51.41 10.34 0.43
C PHE A 757 50.42 9.93 -0.65
N GLY A 758 50.24 10.80 -1.66
CA GLY A 758 49.30 10.61 -2.76
C GLY A 758 49.25 9.16 -3.25
N GLN A 759 48.02 8.63 -3.36
CA GLN A 759 47.64 7.29 -3.79
C GLN A 759 48.81 6.37 -4.18
N THR A 760 49.42 5.74 -3.17
CA THR A 760 50.21 4.54 -3.40
C THR A 760 49.26 3.46 -3.90
N LYS A 761 49.41 3.09 -5.19
CA LYS A 761 48.77 1.95 -5.89
C LYS A 761 47.85 1.14 -4.98
N GLN A 762 46.58 1.54 -4.94
CA GLN A 762 45.50 0.75 -4.35
C GLN A 762 45.61 -0.66 -4.92
N ALA A 763 45.63 -1.68 -4.04
CA ALA A 763 45.44 -3.05 -4.44
C ALA A 763 44.27 -3.11 -5.42
N ALA A 764 44.46 -3.73 -6.60
CA ALA A 764 43.46 -3.77 -7.66
C ALA A 764 42.08 -4.07 -7.07
N GLU A 765 41.19 -3.07 -7.07
CA GLU A 765 39.83 -3.24 -6.56
C GLU A 765 39.16 -4.33 -7.41
N GLU A 766 38.71 -5.40 -6.75
CA GLU A 766 37.99 -6.50 -7.39
C GLU A 766 36.78 -5.93 -8.15
N GLU A 767 36.60 -6.35 -9.40
CA GLU A 767 35.48 -5.90 -10.25
C GLU A 767 34.13 -6.18 -9.55
N PRO A 768 33.15 -5.26 -9.51
CA PRO A 768 31.93 -5.51 -8.75
C PRO A 768 31.03 -6.57 -9.42
N LEU A 769 30.66 -7.59 -8.65
CA LEU A 769 29.64 -8.56 -9.05
C LEU A 769 28.24 -7.92 -8.92
N LEU A 770 27.32 -8.20 -9.85
CA LEU A 770 25.95 -7.68 -9.87
C LEU A 770 25.23 -7.85 -8.52
N PHE A 771 25.43 -9.00 -7.86
CA PHE A 771 24.82 -9.32 -6.57
C PHE A 771 25.36 -8.49 -5.39
N ASP A 772 26.52 -7.85 -5.52
CA ASP A 772 27.05 -6.95 -4.48
C ASP A 772 26.21 -5.68 -4.30
N PHE A 773 25.38 -5.34 -5.29
CA PHE A 773 24.51 -4.17 -5.26
C PHE A 773 23.19 -4.38 -4.51
N PHE A 774 22.73 -5.62 -4.31
CA PHE A 774 21.41 -5.92 -3.75
C PHE A 774 21.42 -5.99 -2.22
N LYS A 775 21.68 -4.85 -1.59
CA LYS A 775 21.72 -4.69 -0.11
C LYS A 775 21.05 -3.40 0.31
N ILE A 776 20.33 -3.43 1.42
CA ILE A 776 19.67 -2.25 1.97
C ILE A 776 20.60 -1.60 3.00
N ARG A 777 20.92 -0.31 2.82
CA ARG A 777 21.70 0.47 3.79
C ARG A 777 20.83 1.42 4.59
N SER A 778 19.76 1.90 3.98
CA SER A 778 18.81 2.82 4.60
C SER A 778 18.06 2.16 5.76
N GLN A 779 17.94 2.89 6.87
CA GLN A 779 17.02 2.53 7.96
C GLN A 779 15.56 2.74 7.54
N TRP A 780 15.32 3.74 6.68
CA TRP A 780 14.02 4.10 6.15
C TRP A 780 14.00 3.82 4.66
N LEU A 781 13.27 2.77 4.27
CA LEU A 781 13.23 2.31 2.89
C LEU A 781 12.02 2.92 2.17
N SER A 782 12.25 3.67 1.10
CA SER A 782 11.20 4.12 0.18
C SER A 782 11.62 3.79 -1.23
N ILE A 783 11.24 2.57 -1.64
CA ILE A 783 11.55 2.00 -2.96
C ILE A 783 10.31 1.37 -3.59
N GLU A 784 9.12 1.63 -3.04
CA GLU A 784 7.89 0.95 -3.42
C GLU A 784 7.53 1.15 -4.90
N ASN A 785 7.93 2.26 -5.51
CA ASN A 785 7.76 2.54 -6.94
C ASN A 785 8.91 1.96 -7.81
N ASP A 786 10.04 1.57 -7.20
CA ASP A 786 11.25 1.08 -7.90
C ASP A 786 11.48 -0.43 -7.75
N ILE A 787 10.83 -1.07 -6.77
CA ILE A 787 11.13 -2.43 -6.33
C ILE A 787 11.02 -3.48 -7.44
N GLN A 788 10.07 -3.31 -8.35
CA GLN A 788 9.89 -4.25 -9.45
C GLN A 788 11.08 -4.19 -10.42
N ARG A 789 11.50 -2.98 -10.81
CA ARG A 789 12.66 -2.75 -11.68
C ARG A 789 13.94 -3.29 -11.06
N ILE A 790 14.12 -3.14 -9.74
CA ILE A 790 15.25 -3.70 -9.00
C ILE A 790 15.26 -5.23 -9.10
N LEU A 791 14.15 -5.90 -8.77
CA LEU A 791 14.06 -7.37 -8.84
C LEU A 791 14.21 -7.90 -10.28
N TYR A 792 13.73 -7.16 -11.28
CA TYR A 792 13.82 -7.48 -12.70
C TYR A 792 15.23 -7.35 -13.32
N LEU A 793 16.22 -6.85 -12.58
CA LEU A 793 17.63 -7.00 -12.96
C LEU A 793 18.14 -8.43 -12.76
N ILE A 794 17.55 -9.18 -11.83
CA ILE A 794 18.00 -10.50 -11.39
C ILE A 794 16.89 -11.55 -11.39
N PRO A 795 16.09 -11.70 -12.46
CA PRO A 795 14.87 -12.52 -12.43
C PRO A 795 15.14 -14.01 -12.19
N ASN A 796 16.32 -14.52 -12.55
CA ASN A 796 16.71 -15.90 -12.28
C ASN A 796 17.27 -16.13 -10.86
N ASN A 797 17.53 -15.08 -10.08
CA ASN A 797 18.06 -15.17 -8.72
C ASN A 797 17.68 -13.95 -7.87
N THR A 798 16.39 -13.76 -7.63
CA THR A 798 15.83 -12.63 -6.86
C THR A 798 15.99 -12.77 -5.34
N GLU A 799 16.20 -14.00 -4.88
CA GLU A 799 16.22 -14.37 -3.45
C GLU A 799 17.23 -13.61 -2.57
N PRO A 800 18.44 -13.21 -3.04
CA PRO A 800 19.34 -12.35 -2.27
C PRO A 800 18.66 -11.05 -1.82
N PHE A 801 17.89 -10.42 -2.71
CA PHE A 801 17.19 -9.18 -2.36
C PHE A 801 15.89 -9.46 -1.61
N LEU A 802 15.19 -10.58 -1.89
CA LEU A 802 14.04 -10.98 -1.06
C LEU A 802 14.44 -11.22 0.40
N ALA A 803 15.61 -11.80 0.68
CA ALA A 803 16.10 -11.97 2.05
C ALA A 803 16.24 -10.62 2.78
N GLU A 804 16.80 -9.61 2.10
CA GLU A 804 16.89 -8.25 2.63
C GLU A 804 15.49 -7.66 2.89
N LEU A 805 14.54 -7.84 1.95
CA LEU A 805 13.17 -7.36 2.11
C LEU A 805 12.40 -8.06 3.24
N ILE A 806 12.61 -9.36 3.45
CA ILE A 806 12.00 -10.07 4.57
C ILE A 806 12.52 -9.46 5.88
N ASN A 807 13.84 -9.31 6.00
CA ASN A 807 14.48 -8.76 7.20
C ASN A 807 14.07 -7.30 7.48
N HIS A 808 13.70 -6.52 6.46
CA HIS A 808 13.26 -5.14 6.62
C HIS A 808 11.73 -5.00 6.80
N CYS A 809 10.92 -5.67 5.99
CA CYS A 809 9.48 -5.42 5.86
C CYS A 809 8.60 -6.51 6.51
N LEU A 810 9.12 -7.72 6.72
CA LEU A 810 8.36 -8.90 7.18
C LEU A 810 8.90 -9.50 8.49
N SER A 811 9.84 -8.82 9.15
CA SER A 811 10.37 -9.24 10.46
C SER A 811 9.32 -9.31 11.56
N HIS A 812 8.19 -8.63 11.37
CA HIS A 812 7.06 -8.57 12.30
C HIS A 812 5.77 -9.10 11.65
N PRO A 813 4.79 -9.59 12.43
CA PRO A 813 3.55 -10.14 11.88
C PRO A 813 2.56 -9.10 11.33
N THR A 814 2.91 -7.81 11.43
CA THR A 814 2.17 -6.68 10.86
C THR A 814 3.17 -5.70 10.26
N PHE A 815 2.77 -5.02 9.19
CA PHE A 815 3.59 -3.97 8.58
C PHE A 815 3.80 -2.80 9.54
N PHE A 816 5.02 -2.27 9.57
CA PHE A 816 5.35 -1.10 10.38
C PHE A 816 4.79 0.20 9.75
N SER A 817 4.79 0.28 8.42
CA SER A 817 4.27 1.43 7.67
C SER A 817 3.49 1.04 6.42
N GLU A 818 2.73 1.99 5.86
CA GLU A 818 2.07 1.86 4.55
C GLU A 818 3.09 1.68 3.41
N THR A 819 4.29 2.25 3.55
CA THR A 819 5.39 2.07 2.60
C THR A 819 5.86 0.61 2.57
N ASP A 820 6.11 0.00 3.73
CA ASP A 820 6.54 -1.41 3.80
C ASP A 820 5.50 -2.35 3.18
N LYS A 821 4.22 -2.07 3.43
CA LYS A 821 3.10 -2.79 2.82
C LYS A 821 3.13 -2.71 1.30
N ARG A 822 3.34 -1.50 0.74
CA ARG A 822 3.44 -1.29 -0.73
C ARG A 822 4.67 -1.98 -1.31
N ILE A 823 5.81 -1.95 -0.63
CA ILE A 823 7.03 -2.68 -1.04
C ILE A 823 6.72 -4.17 -1.15
N VAL A 824 6.16 -4.78 -0.10
CA VAL A 824 5.82 -6.21 -0.10
C VAL A 824 4.76 -6.55 -1.15
N ALA A 825 3.73 -5.72 -1.32
CA ALA A 825 2.70 -5.91 -2.35
C ALA A 825 3.28 -5.91 -3.77
N ASN A 826 4.22 -5.01 -4.07
CA ASN A 826 4.88 -4.98 -5.38
C ASN A 826 5.93 -6.09 -5.53
N SER A 827 6.60 -6.51 -4.47
CA SER A 827 7.49 -7.68 -4.47
C SER A 827 6.75 -8.99 -4.71
N ILE A 828 5.59 -9.23 -4.06
CA ILE A 828 4.81 -10.45 -4.28
C ILE A 828 4.24 -10.51 -5.70
N ARG A 829 3.94 -9.37 -6.33
CA ARG A 829 3.62 -9.32 -7.78
C ARG A 829 4.80 -9.77 -8.65
N CYS A 830 6.02 -9.33 -8.33
CA CYS A 830 7.20 -9.85 -9.04
C CYS A 830 7.38 -11.36 -8.84
N VAL A 831 7.17 -11.85 -7.62
CA VAL A 831 7.23 -13.29 -7.32
C VAL A 831 6.16 -14.06 -8.09
N TYR A 832 4.93 -13.54 -8.19
CA TYR A 832 3.85 -14.10 -9.01
C TYR A 832 4.24 -14.21 -10.50
N GLU A 833 4.85 -13.15 -11.07
CA GLU A 833 5.30 -13.11 -12.47
C GLU A 833 6.47 -14.05 -12.76
N LEU A 834 7.38 -14.19 -11.79
CA LEU A 834 8.65 -14.92 -11.94
C LEU A 834 8.62 -16.33 -11.33
N TRP A 835 7.47 -16.80 -10.84
CA TRP A 835 7.37 -18.10 -10.17
C TRP A 835 7.92 -19.23 -11.05
N GLY A 836 8.58 -20.20 -10.42
CA GLY A 836 9.14 -21.39 -11.08
C GLY A 836 10.62 -21.70 -10.74
N ARG A 837 11.40 -20.73 -10.23
CA ARG A 837 12.84 -20.90 -9.92
C ARG A 837 13.26 -20.45 -8.51
N PHE A 838 12.33 -20.52 -7.57
CA PHE A 838 12.55 -20.13 -6.18
C PHE A 838 13.03 -21.31 -5.33
N ASN A 839 14.01 -21.03 -4.45
CA ASN A 839 14.44 -21.93 -3.40
C ASN A 839 13.80 -21.50 -2.06
N GLU A 840 14.36 -21.95 -0.94
CA GLU A 840 13.77 -21.79 0.39
C GLU A 840 13.41 -20.34 0.73
N THR A 841 14.26 -19.37 0.40
CA THR A 841 13.99 -17.94 0.68
C THR A 841 12.76 -17.42 -0.08
N GLY A 842 12.55 -17.84 -1.33
CA GLY A 842 11.33 -17.53 -2.07
C GLY A 842 10.07 -18.14 -1.44
N TYR A 843 10.16 -19.40 -1.00
CA TYR A 843 9.07 -20.03 -0.25
C TYR A 843 8.84 -19.36 1.11
N LEU A 844 9.90 -18.88 1.79
CA LEU A 844 9.80 -18.13 3.04
C LEU A 844 9.05 -16.81 2.81
N PHE A 845 9.38 -16.10 1.74
CA PHE A 845 8.67 -14.88 1.35
C PHE A 845 7.19 -15.17 1.06
N LEU A 846 6.88 -16.18 0.25
CA LEU A 846 5.50 -16.58 -0.08
C LEU A 846 4.71 -17.00 1.17
N GLY A 847 5.26 -17.92 1.99
CA GLY A 847 4.63 -18.42 3.20
C GLY A 847 4.37 -17.32 4.22
N THR A 848 5.29 -16.36 4.36
CA THR A 848 5.08 -15.18 5.21
C THR A 848 3.97 -14.28 4.66
N CYS A 849 3.90 -14.11 3.33
CA CYS A 849 2.83 -13.35 2.68
C CYS A 849 1.44 -14.02 2.83
N MET A 850 1.36 -15.34 2.86
CA MET A 850 0.14 -16.10 3.17
C MET A 850 -0.34 -15.94 4.62
N LEU A 851 0.44 -15.25 5.46
CA LEU A 851 0.11 -14.87 6.84
C LEU A 851 0.00 -13.34 7.03
N ALA A 852 0.08 -12.56 5.94
CA ALA A 852 0.12 -11.11 5.99
C ALA A 852 -1.17 -10.50 6.54
N SER A 853 -1.05 -9.34 7.21
CA SER A 853 -2.19 -8.59 7.74
C SER A 853 -3.00 -7.85 6.67
N ASP A 854 -2.42 -7.65 5.49
CA ASP A 854 -3.05 -6.94 4.37
C ASP A 854 -3.69 -7.92 3.38
N LYS A 855 -4.93 -7.65 2.98
CA LYS A 855 -5.69 -8.51 2.07
C LYS A 855 -5.11 -8.56 0.66
N THR A 856 -4.51 -7.48 0.16
CA THR A 856 -3.94 -7.45 -1.19
C THR A 856 -2.73 -8.38 -1.27
N VAL A 857 -1.83 -8.30 -0.29
CA VAL A 857 -0.67 -9.20 -0.18
C VAL A 857 -1.13 -10.65 -0.03
N LEU A 858 -2.10 -10.89 0.85
CA LEU A 858 -2.66 -12.22 1.11
C LEU A 858 -3.26 -12.84 -0.16
N ASN A 859 -4.07 -12.08 -0.89
CA ASN A 859 -4.73 -12.55 -2.11
C ASN A 859 -3.72 -12.84 -3.24
N ILE A 860 -2.70 -11.98 -3.44
CA ILE A 860 -1.68 -12.23 -4.48
C ILE A 860 -0.84 -13.47 -4.11
N ALA A 861 -0.57 -13.69 -2.82
CA ALA A 861 0.09 -14.92 -2.36
C ALA A 861 -0.77 -16.17 -2.64
N GLY A 862 -2.08 -16.09 -2.41
CA GLY A 862 -3.05 -17.13 -2.77
C GLY A 862 -3.02 -17.45 -4.28
N GLU A 863 -3.17 -16.43 -5.13
CA GLU A 863 -3.11 -16.56 -6.58
C GLU A 863 -1.76 -17.12 -7.08
N THR A 864 -0.65 -16.75 -6.41
CA THR A 864 0.68 -17.31 -6.71
C THR A 864 0.70 -18.82 -6.44
N TRP A 865 0.13 -19.26 -5.32
CA TRP A 865 0.02 -20.68 -5.02
C TRP A 865 -0.87 -21.41 -6.02
N ILE A 866 -2.05 -20.87 -6.36
CA ILE A 866 -2.98 -21.45 -7.34
C ILE A 866 -2.28 -21.64 -8.70
N LYS A 867 -1.66 -20.58 -9.23
CA LYS A 867 -0.90 -20.62 -10.48
C LYS A 867 0.23 -21.66 -10.44
N ALA A 868 0.97 -21.72 -9.34
CA ALA A 868 2.08 -22.64 -9.17
C ALA A 868 1.63 -24.11 -9.06
N VAL A 869 0.49 -24.38 -8.41
CA VAL A 869 -0.12 -25.71 -8.36
C VAL A 869 -0.54 -26.15 -9.74
N ALA A 870 -1.28 -25.31 -10.49
CA ALA A 870 -1.73 -25.63 -11.84
C ALA A 870 -0.57 -26.01 -12.77
N LYS A 871 0.59 -25.36 -12.62
CA LYS A 871 1.81 -25.66 -13.39
C LYS A 871 2.68 -26.77 -12.82
N ASN A 872 2.33 -27.34 -11.68
CA ASN A 872 3.14 -28.32 -10.94
C ASN A 872 4.55 -27.79 -10.57
N GLU A 873 4.62 -26.49 -10.23
CA GLU A 873 5.86 -25.75 -9.91
C GLU A 873 5.97 -25.40 -8.41
N ILE A 874 5.10 -25.97 -7.56
CA ILE A 874 5.06 -25.68 -6.12
C ILE A 874 5.55 -26.87 -5.30
N ASN A 875 6.39 -26.60 -4.29
CA ASN A 875 6.76 -27.55 -3.25
C ASN A 875 5.90 -27.30 -2.00
N ASN A 876 4.76 -27.98 -1.92
CA ASN A 876 3.82 -27.83 -0.80
C ASN A 876 4.40 -28.34 0.52
N GLN A 877 5.31 -29.31 0.49
CA GLN A 877 6.02 -29.77 1.68
C GLN A 877 6.84 -28.64 2.31
N LEU A 878 7.68 -27.99 1.50
CA LEU A 878 8.53 -26.88 1.97
C LEU A 878 7.69 -25.69 2.44
N LEU A 879 6.71 -25.28 1.64
CA LEU A 879 5.81 -24.17 1.98
C LEU A 879 5.03 -24.45 3.27
N GLY A 880 4.51 -25.67 3.43
CA GLY A 880 3.76 -26.08 4.61
C GLY A 880 4.62 -26.08 5.85
N SER A 881 5.84 -26.62 5.78
CA SER A 881 6.81 -26.56 6.87
C SER A 881 7.18 -25.12 7.25
N ILE A 882 7.29 -24.20 6.30
CA ILE A 882 7.57 -22.79 6.57
C ILE A 882 6.41 -22.14 7.35
N ILE A 883 5.18 -22.28 6.85
CA ILE A 883 3.98 -21.74 7.50
C ILE A 883 3.81 -22.36 8.90
N GLY A 884 4.02 -23.67 9.01
CA GLY A 884 3.99 -24.40 10.27
C GLY A 884 5.03 -23.90 11.28
N LYS A 885 6.28 -23.63 10.85
CA LYS A 885 7.33 -23.05 11.70
C LYS A 885 6.98 -21.63 12.19
N HIS A 886 6.31 -20.81 11.37
CA HIS A 886 5.78 -19.52 11.82
C HIS A 886 4.68 -19.71 12.88
N GLU A 887 3.71 -20.57 12.60
CA GLU A 887 2.54 -20.78 13.46
C GLU A 887 2.83 -21.60 14.73
N ARG A 888 3.97 -22.31 14.79
CA ARG A 888 4.46 -22.97 16.02
C ARG A 888 4.55 -22.00 17.20
N ILE A 889 4.94 -20.75 16.93
CA ILE A 889 4.98 -19.68 17.94
C ILE A 889 3.79 -18.71 17.81
N GLU A 890 2.77 -19.06 17.02
CA GLU A 890 1.67 -18.19 16.60
C GLU A 890 2.20 -16.83 16.09
N PHE A 891 3.21 -16.85 15.20
CA PHE A 891 3.87 -15.63 14.68
C PHE A 891 2.82 -14.62 14.20
N ALA A 892 1.89 -15.07 13.38
CA ALA A 892 0.66 -14.36 13.03
C ALA A 892 -0.56 -15.14 13.55
N PRO A 893 -1.78 -14.58 13.49
CA PRO A 893 -2.98 -15.37 13.75
C PRO A 893 -3.21 -16.39 12.62
N LEU A 894 -3.17 -17.69 12.92
CA LEU A 894 -3.52 -18.78 11.98
C LEU A 894 -4.84 -18.54 11.22
N LYS A 895 -5.78 -17.79 11.82
CA LYS A 895 -7.03 -17.36 11.16
C LYS A 895 -6.79 -16.72 9.79
N ARG A 896 -5.69 -15.98 9.59
CA ARG A 896 -5.38 -15.35 8.30
C ARG A 896 -5.18 -16.38 7.20
N PHE A 897 -4.47 -17.47 7.50
CA PHE A 897 -4.30 -18.58 6.57
C PHE A 897 -5.60 -19.34 6.35
N THR A 898 -6.36 -19.67 7.41
CA THR A 898 -7.63 -20.40 7.23
C THR A 898 -8.65 -19.57 6.45
N ASP A 899 -8.72 -18.26 6.68
CA ASP A 899 -9.58 -17.35 5.91
C ASP A 899 -9.16 -17.32 4.42
N LEU A 900 -7.86 -17.31 4.12
CA LEU A 900 -7.34 -17.38 2.75
C LEU A 900 -7.76 -18.70 2.07
N VAL A 901 -7.62 -19.83 2.78
CA VAL A 901 -8.00 -21.14 2.28
C VAL A 901 -9.50 -21.19 1.97
N ASP A 902 -10.33 -20.72 2.90
CA ASP A 902 -11.78 -20.69 2.76
C ASP A 902 -12.26 -19.79 1.61
N GLN A 903 -11.54 -18.70 1.34
CA GLN A 903 -11.93 -17.70 0.34
C GLN A 903 -11.42 -18.02 -1.06
N GLN A 904 -10.24 -18.63 -1.18
CA GLN A 904 -9.53 -18.72 -2.46
C GLN A 904 -8.99 -20.09 -2.81
N LEU A 905 -8.58 -20.92 -1.84
CA LEU A 905 -7.75 -22.11 -2.14
C LEU A 905 -8.55 -23.42 -2.22
N THR A 906 -9.83 -23.39 -1.85
CA THR A 906 -10.72 -24.57 -1.87
C THR A 906 -11.65 -24.56 -3.08
N GLY A 907 -12.03 -25.74 -3.57
CA GLY A 907 -13.04 -25.85 -4.62
C GLY A 907 -12.58 -25.51 -6.05
N ILE A 908 -11.28 -25.41 -6.29
CA ILE A 908 -10.70 -25.08 -7.61
C ILE A 908 -10.65 -26.31 -8.53
N SER A 909 -9.86 -27.32 -8.17
CA SER A 909 -9.79 -28.61 -8.88
C SER A 909 -9.27 -29.71 -7.97
N ASN A 910 -9.36 -30.98 -8.41
CA ASN A 910 -8.87 -32.12 -7.63
C ASN A 910 -7.35 -32.04 -7.38
N GLN A 911 -6.57 -31.53 -8.35
CA GLN A 911 -5.13 -31.26 -8.19
C GLN A 911 -4.86 -30.23 -7.08
N HIS A 912 -5.67 -29.17 -7.00
CA HIS A 912 -5.56 -28.16 -5.96
C HIS A 912 -5.95 -28.71 -4.59
N ASN A 913 -7.04 -29.46 -4.50
CA ASN A 913 -7.45 -30.08 -3.24
C ASN A 913 -6.35 -31.01 -2.69
N ARG A 914 -5.76 -31.87 -3.54
CA ARG A 914 -4.65 -32.76 -3.14
C ARG A 914 -3.39 -32.00 -2.73
N SER A 915 -3.06 -30.94 -3.47
CA SER A 915 -1.94 -30.05 -3.13
C SER A 915 -2.15 -29.34 -1.79
N LEU A 916 -3.39 -28.92 -1.51
CA LEU A 916 -3.77 -28.27 -0.27
C LEU A 916 -3.77 -29.23 0.91
N ILE A 917 -4.20 -30.49 0.72
CA ILE A 917 -4.05 -31.57 1.71
C ILE A 917 -2.57 -31.70 2.11
N GLN A 918 -1.68 -31.85 1.13
CA GLN A 918 -0.25 -31.97 1.39
C GLN A 918 0.30 -30.72 2.11
N LEU A 919 -0.08 -29.51 1.66
CA LEU A 919 0.32 -28.26 2.30
C LEU A 919 -0.08 -28.24 3.78
N ILE A 920 -1.34 -28.59 4.08
CA ILE A 920 -1.87 -28.62 5.45
C ILE A 920 -1.17 -29.69 6.29
N GLU A 921 -0.94 -30.90 5.76
CA GLU A 921 -0.21 -31.95 6.49
C GLU A 921 1.13 -31.45 7.01
N TYR A 922 1.93 -30.78 6.17
CA TYR A 922 3.23 -30.22 6.57
C TYR A 922 3.13 -28.97 7.45
N ILE A 923 2.01 -28.25 7.45
CA ILE A 923 1.73 -27.26 8.51
C ILE A 923 1.54 -27.98 9.84
N LEU A 924 0.70 -29.03 9.87
CA LEU A 924 0.33 -29.77 11.08
C LEU A 924 1.53 -30.45 11.75
N THR A 925 2.51 -30.95 10.98
CA THR A 925 3.71 -31.59 11.54
C THR A 925 4.54 -30.65 12.42
N GLU A 926 4.53 -29.34 12.13
CA GLU A 926 5.35 -28.34 12.81
C GLU A 926 4.68 -27.74 14.06
N LEU A 927 3.37 -27.97 14.24
CA LEU A 927 2.58 -27.39 15.33
C LEU A 927 2.83 -28.11 16.67
N PRO A 928 2.73 -27.41 17.81
CA PRO A 928 2.95 -28.00 19.13
C PRO A 928 1.86 -29.01 19.54
N ASP A 929 2.19 -29.92 20.44
CA ASP A 929 1.29 -30.99 20.90
C ASP A 929 0.13 -30.46 21.74
N GLU A 930 0.33 -29.35 22.44
CA GLU A 930 -0.73 -28.61 23.15
C GLU A 930 -1.71 -27.89 22.20
N GLY A 931 -1.39 -27.81 20.91
CA GLY A 931 -2.17 -27.09 19.91
C GLY A 931 -2.02 -25.56 19.98
N ILE A 932 -2.60 -24.87 19.00
CA ILE A 932 -2.57 -23.41 18.87
C ILE A 932 -3.97 -22.84 18.67
N LYS A 933 -4.13 -21.51 18.79
CA LYS A 933 -5.41 -20.86 18.51
C LYS A 933 -5.81 -21.08 17.05
N ASN A 934 -7.11 -21.28 16.83
CA ASN A 934 -7.72 -21.60 15.53
C ASN A 934 -7.31 -22.94 14.89
N LEU A 935 -6.55 -23.80 15.57
CA LEU A 935 -6.24 -25.16 15.08
C LEU A 935 -7.50 -25.94 14.70
N LYS A 936 -8.59 -25.79 15.46
CA LYS A 936 -9.88 -26.41 15.16
C LYS A 936 -10.36 -26.13 13.73
N ARG A 937 -10.25 -24.88 13.25
CA ARG A 937 -10.72 -24.51 11.90
C ARG A 937 -9.83 -25.15 10.83
N LEU A 938 -8.52 -25.14 11.03
CA LEU A 938 -7.59 -25.81 10.11
C LEU A 938 -7.90 -27.31 9.99
N LEU A 939 -8.19 -27.98 11.12
CA LEU A 939 -8.58 -29.39 11.13
C LEU A 939 -9.95 -29.64 10.47
N GLN A 940 -10.90 -28.70 10.56
CA GLN A 940 -12.18 -28.80 9.85
C GLN A 940 -11.98 -28.73 8.33
N ILE A 941 -11.20 -27.75 7.86
CA ILE A 941 -10.83 -27.63 6.45
C ILE A 941 -10.14 -28.90 5.97
N TYR A 942 -9.18 -29.41 6.75
CA TYR A 942 -8.48 -30.66 6.43
C TYR A 942 -9.43 -31.85 6.31
N HIS A 943 -10.34 -32.02 7.28
CA HIS A 943 -11.35 -33.06 7.27
C HIS A 943 -12.28 -32.97 6.04
N GLU A 944 -12.74 -31.77 5.70
CA GLU A 944 -13.59 -31.51 4.53
C GLU A 944 -12.88 -31.90 3.22
N LEU A 945 -11.59 -31.54 3.09
CA LEU A 945 -10.79 -31.89 1.92
C LEU A 945 -10.55 -33.40 1.79
N LEU A 946 -10.24 -34.08 2.90
CA LEU A 946 -10.06 -35.54 2.90
C LEU A 946 -11.34 -36.26 2.45
N LEU A 947 -12.50 -35.85 2.95
CA LEU A 947 -13.79 -36.41 2.53
C LEU A 947 -14.07 -36.18 1.04
N LYS A 948 -13.76 -34.96 0.54
CA LYS A 948 -13.98 -34.61 -0.87
C LYS A 948 -13.12 -35.42 -1.83
N GLU A 949 -11.85 -35.65 -1.47
CA GLU A 949 -10.90 -36.41 -2.29
C GLU A 949 -10.92 -37.93 -2.00
N ALA A 950 -11.82 -38.40 -1.13
CA ALA A 950 -11.83 -39.78 -0.61
C ALA A 950 -10.44 -40.22 -0.11
N ALA A 951 -9.68 -39.29 0.49
CA ALA A 951 -8.31 -39.49 0.94
C ALA A 951 -8.27 -39.84 2.43
N THR A 952 -7.30 -40.68 2.82
CA THR A 952 -7.04 -41.05 4.20
C THR A 952 -5.76 -40.38 4.71
N VAL A 953 -5.65 -40.17 6.02
CA VAL A 953 -4.44 -39.60 6.61
C VAL A 953 -3.34 -40.66 6.61
N THR A 954 -2.28 -40.44 5.84
CA THR A 954 -1.16 -41.39 5.72
C THR A 954 0.13 -40.86 6.34
N HIS A 955 0.25 -39.55 6.57
CA HIS A 955 1.48 -38.95 7.11
C HIS A 955 1.70 -39.34 8.59
N PRO A 956 2.77 -40.08 8.97
CA PRO A 956 2.95 -40.64 10.31
C PRO A 956 2.93 -39.60 11.44
N ILE A 957 3.63 -38.47 11.25
CA ILE A 957 3.67 -37.39 12.25
C ILE A 957 2.28 -36.77 12.44
N VAL A 958 1.47 -36.67 11.38
CA VAL A 958 0.12 -36.11 11.49
C VAL A 958 -0.76 -37.05 12.31
N ILE A 959 -0.65 -38.37 12.13
CA ILE A 959 -1.37 -39.37 12.93
C ILE A 959 -0.99 -39.25 14.42
N GLU A 960 0.29 -39.05 14.72
CA GLU A 960 0.77 -38.79 16.09
C GLU A 960 0.17 -37.50 16.67
N LYS A 961 0.20 -36.39 15.91
CA LYS A 961 -0.40 -35.10 16.30
C LYS A 961 -1.90 -35.22 16.56
N MET A 962 -2.64 -35.96 15.72
CA MET A 962 -4.07 -36.22 15.96
C MET A 962 -4.31 -36.93 17.29
N SER A 963 -3.42 -37.86 17.67
CA SER A 963 -3.49 -38.59 18.95
C SER A 963 -3.19 -37.68 20.15
N CYS A 964 -2.25 -36.73 20.01
CA CYS A 964 -2.01 -35.69 21.00
C CYS A 964 -3.22 -34.77 21.15
N TRP A 965 -3.73 -34.22 20.05
CA TRP A 965 -4.86 -33.28 20.05
C TRP A 965 -6.21 -33.92 20.39
N HIS A 966 -6.36 -35.23 20.26
CA HIS A 966 -7.53 -35.97 20.77
C HIS A 966 -7.76 -35.77 22.28
N LYS A 967 -6.69 -35.50 23.04
CA LYS A 967 -6.77 -35.21 24.48
C LYS A 967 -7.41 -33.83 24.77
N ILE A 968 -7.48 -32.96 23.77
CA ILE A 968 -8.07 -31.62 23.88
C ILE A 968 -9.59 -31.73 23.69
N ALA A 969 -10.36 -31.44 24.74
CA ALA A 969 -11.81 -31.66 24.79
C ALA A 969 -12.58 -31.04 23.60
N SER A 970 -12.15 -29.88 23.11
CA SER A 970 -12.78 -29.17 21.99
C SER A 970 -12.48 -29.76 20.61
N LEU A 971 -11.44 -30.62 20.50
CA LEU A 971 -10.98 -31.23 19.25
C LEU A 971 -11.29 -32.73 19.17
N LYS A 972 -11.53 -33.40 20.30
CA LYS A 972 -11.74 -34.86 20.40
C LYS A 972 -12.62 -35.46 19.29
N LYS A 973 -13.84 -34.95 19.11
CA LYS A 973 -14.77 -35.46 18.08
C LYS A 973 -14.24 -35.31 16.65
N LEU A 974 -13.54 -34.20 16.39
CA LEU A 974 -13.03 -33.88 15.06
C LEU A 974 -11.81 -34.75 14.73
N THR A 975 -10.89 -34.95 15.68
CA THR A 975 -9.73 -35.82 15.49
C THR A 975 -10.14 -37.29 15.34
N GLU A 976 -11.14 -37.76 16.12
CA GLU A 976 -11.76 -39.08 15.91
C GLU A 976 -12.33 -39.22 14.50
N SER A 977 -13.04 -38.20 14.01
CA SER A 977 -13.65 -38.24 12.67
C SER A 977 -12.59 -38.31 11.57
N ILE A 978 -11.52 -37.52 11.68
CA ILE A 978 -10.40 -37.53 10.73
C ILE A 978 -9.67 -38.88 10.72
N GLN A 979 -9.42 -39.47 11.90
CA GLN A 979 -8.74 -40.76 12.01
C GLN A 979 -9.57 -41.93 11.47
N ASN A 980 -10.90 -41.81 11.48
CA ASN A 980 -11.83 -42.85 11.06
C ASN A 980 -12.26 -42.75 9.59
N ILE A 981 -11.72 -41.81 8.80
CA ILE A 981 -11.91 -41.80 7.34
C ILE A 981 -11.25 -43.06 6.79
N SER A 982 -12.04 -44.13 6.72
CA SER A 982 -11.70 -45.41 6.13
C SER A 982 -12.09 -45.31 4.66
N ALA A 983 -11.20 -45.67 3.73
CA ALA A 983 -11.47 -45.61 2.29
C ALA A 983 -12.85 -46.23 1.98
N ILE A 984 -13.80 -45.37 1.57
CA ILE A 984 -15.09 -45.77 1.00
C ILE A 984 -14.87 -46.23 -0.43
#